data_AF-A0A8S1F8E6-F1
#
_entry.id   AF-A0A8S1F8E6-F1
#
_cell.length_a   1.000
_cell.length_b   1.000
_cell.length_c   1.000
_cell.angle_alpha   90.00
_cell.angle_beta   90.00
_cell.angle_gamma   90.00
#
_symmetry.space_group_name_H-M   'P 1'
#
loop_
_entity.id
_entity.type
_entity.pdbx_description
1 polymer ?
#
loop_
_entity_poly.entity_id
_entity_poly.type
_entity_poly.pdbx_seq_one_letter_code
_entity_poly.pdbx_strand_id
1 'polypeptide(L)'
;MSADKSTKPTHEGSFCPHIQDFDTYRMKETIRRLKNKKKYCCYCQDVAHYICADMGCVDDGRAVYLCADPKRGHFIDHGNKTGHSLVYHVKTRSVLCVTCIKLNEIQDVIAHLANEKNPGASRSPTVSMAQMTNESDSADRSEKLFPNGLCGLVNVGNTCYLNASLQVLSNCPPINFYFLNMTPNHNTMSGRLAELIQKMWRSDTPETIKPLPLIEMIIKTMHNRYQINVQHDAQEFLKSFMESLHSQLAVPIFRPFMILGDHMEEPFAKLPTTHIVEKNPDGCSEQYYEQLKYASIITDVFEGELENSIGCSECQNVSRRFEDFQDLSIPISRKPKRRNPDGMEPGFFETLTSALCPIPVHLEDCLDEYFEVCMLDGENQYACSRCCKHVDAKKVVAISKLPEVVCIHLKRFGSDRAHSYKINTHVNFPLEDLDLSRYETGPSSSTSLYDLWGIITHEGNTPISGHYKAFCRNREDGVWYEFDDNVVTKLDGELIKKQNAYALFYVRKQNVEENQLIKQTLDENFDPNAKKCYISRKWLFKLDRFAEPGCITNYDFLCEHGAIRPEFSEYLDESVAVINDSIWQTLFEIYGGGPYVDEINQCEPCFERWKKAVSVRLFEQTSTRLAKQTYPSLTYSSVLPQNLVHRDWITTFETYLADPYHPRPRPINNAGLLTQLMRNRSHRSRPLVGPSAQQIDREVYLELVKFYGGGPEVFLTRDDQPTSDEIIKAEEIVNSQKEQFLESFPGENKDFTEVVAKTKTSNKRKHD
;
A
#
# COMPACT_ATOMS: atom_id res chain seq x y z
N MET A 1 -43.53 -41.61 28.78
CA MET A 1 -44.13 -40.41 29.42
C MET A 1 -43.01 -39.64 30.12
N SER A 2 -43.10 -38.31 30.15
CA SER A 2 -42.27 -37.39 30.96
C SER A 2 -40.76 -37.65 31.02
N ALA A 3 -40.00 -36.98 30.14
CA ALA A 3 -38.64 -36.54 30.44
C ALA A 3 -38.66 -35.01 30.57
N ASP A 4 -37.88 -34.46 31.49
CA ASP A 4 -38.11 -33.13 32.07
C ASP A 4 -37.68 -31.96 31.18
N LYS A 5 -38.28 -30.78 31.41
CA LYS A 5 -37.92 -29.54 30.71
C LYS A 5 -36.69 -28.89 31.38
N SER A 6 -35.51 -28.98 30.76
CA SER A 6 -34.43 -28.03 31.04
C SER A 6 -34.45 -26.89 30.01
N THR A 7 -34.59 -25.67 30.50
CA THR A 7 -34.59 -24.44 29.72
C THR A 7 -33.19 -24.15 29.16
N LYS A 8 -33.05 -23.96 27.84
CA LYS A 8 -31.85 -23.38 27.25
C LYS A 8 -31.73 -21.91 27.70
N PRO A 9 -30.58 -21.45 28.22
CA PRO A 9 -30.33 -20.03 28.39
C PRO A 9 -29.99 -19.38 27.05
N THR A 10 -30.75 -18.37 26.66
CA THR A 10 -30.40 -17.45 25.57
C THR A 10 -29.33 -16.48 26.05
N HIS A 11 -28.09 -16.68 25.63
CA HIS A 11 -26.99 -15.73 25.85
C HIS A 11 -26.55 -15.10 24.53
N GLU A 12 -27.16 -13.96 24.20
CA GLU A 12 -26.55 -12.98 23.30
C GLU A 12 -25.43 -12.29 24.06
N GLY A 13 -24.20 -12.79 23.89
CA GLY A 13 -23.02 -12.31 24.60
C GLY A 13 -21.77 -12.33 23.71
N SER A 14 -20.99 -11.25 23.77
CA SER A 14 -19.74 -11.11 23.02
C SER A 14 -18.67 -12.14 23.42
N PHE A 15 -18.76 -12.75 24.60
CA PHE A 15 -17.84 -13.77 25.11
C PHE A 15 -18.51 -15.16 25.20
N CYS A 16 -17.71 -16.23 25.11
CA CYS A 16 -18.20 -17.60 25.34
C CYS A 16 -17.99 -18.01 26.80
N PRO A 17 -18.84 -18.89 27.39
CA PRO A 17 -18.82 -19.18 28.83
C PRO A 17 -17.46 -19.69 29.34
N HIS A 18 -16.73 -20.45 28.51
CA HIS A 18 -15.39 -20.96 28.83
C HIS A 18 -14.35 -19.86 29.14
N ILE A 19 -14.61 -18.59 28.83
CA ILE A 19 -13.70 -17.46 29.12
C ILE A 19 -13.64 -17.14 30.62
N GLN A 20 -14.66 -17.53 31.40
CA GLN A 20 -14.65 -17.35 32.86
C GLN A 20 -13.52 -18.14 33.54
N ASP A 21 -13.02 -19.20 32.91
CA ASP A 21 -11.90 -20.03 33.39
C ASP A 21 -10.50 -19.38 33.14
N PHE A 22 -10.43 -18.21 32.50
CA PHE A 22 -9.16 -17.59 32.10
C PHE A 22 -8.46 -16.82 33.24
N ASP A 23 -7.38 -17.39 33.80
CA ASP A 23 -6.55 -16.72 34.82
C ASP A 23 -5.66 -15.62 34.20
N THR A 24 -6.24 -14.41 34.10
CA THR A 24 -5.56 -13.19 33.65
C THR A 24 -4.34 -12.77 34.50
N TYR A 25 -4.23 -13.20 35.76
CA TYR A 25 -3.11 -12.85 36.62
C TYR A 25 -1.90 -13.76 36.35
N ARG A 26 -2.09 -15.09 36.38
CA ARG A 26 -1.02 -16.05 36.08
C ARG A 26 -0.57 -15.96 34.63
N MET A 27 -1.48 -15.75 33.68
CA MET A 27 -1.11 -15.57 32.27
C MET A 27 -0.18 -14.35 32.05
N LYS A 28 -0.38 -13.24 32.78
CA LYS A 28 0.54 -12.08 32.75
C LYS A 28 1.94 -12.44 33.26
N GLU A 29 2.05 -13.32 34.25
CA GLU A 29 3.34 -13.81 34.73
C GLU A 29 4.02 -14.74 33.71
N THR A 30 3.26 -15.66 33.12
CA THR A 30 3.72 -16.56 32.04
C THR A 30 4.24 -15.74 30.84
N ILE A 31 3.51 -14.73 30.39
CA ILE A 31 3.92 -13.80 29.31
C ILE A 31 5.21 -13.05 29.66
N ARG A 32 5.43 -12.66 30.92
CA ARG A 32 6.71 -12.04 31.35
C ARG A 32 7.88 -13.02 31.24
N ARG A 33 7.68 -14.29 31.61
CA ARG A 33 8.70 -15.35 31.52
C ARG A 33 9.00 -15.77 30.05
N LEU A 34 8.10 -15.47 29.10
CA LEU A 34 8.19 -15.90 27.70
C LEU A 34 9.08 -15.03 26.79
N LYS A 35 9.38 -13.78 27.16
CA LYS A 35 9.98 -12.79 26.24
C LYS A 35 11.33 -13.17 25.60
N ASN A 36 12.09 -14.13 26.16
CA ASN A 36 13.51 -14.32 25.85
C ASN A 36 13.91 -15.72 25.32
N LYS A 37 13.00 -16.61 24.92
CA LYS A 37 13.36 -17.94 24.35
C LYS A 37 12.41 -18.39 23.23
N LYS A 38 12.96 -18.89 22.11
CA LYS A 38 12.18 -19.69 21.13
C LYS A 38 11.61 -20.94 21.82
N LYS A 39 10.39 -21.34 21.43
CA LYS A 39 9.67 -22.49 21.98
C LYS A 39 9.10 -23.33 20.84
N TYR A 40 9.18 -24.64 21.03
CA TYR A 40 8.71 -25.62 20.07
C TYR A 40 7.45 -26.31 20.62
N CYS A 41 6.59 -26.77 19.73
CA CYS A 41 5.38 -27.52 20.04
C CYS A 41 5.73 -28.86 20.69
N CYS A 42 5.09 -29.19 21.81
CA CYS A 42 5.30 -30.43 22.56
C CYS A 42 5.09 -31.69 21.71
N TYR A 43 4.28 -31.61 20.64
CA TYR A 43 3.87 -32.76 19.84
C TYR A 43 4.63 -32.93 18.51
N CYS A 44 5.30 -31.89 17.97
CA CYS A 44 5.95 -31.99 16.65
C CYS A 44 7.22 -31.16 16.45
N GLN A 45 7.80 -30.59 17.50
CA GLN A 45 9.02 -29.77 17.45
C GLN A 45 8.98 -28.51 16.54
N ASP A 46 7.83 -28.20 15.96
CA ASP A 46 7.58 -27.01 15.14
C ASP A 46 7.43 -25.75 16.02
N VAL A 47 7.47 -24.54 15.46
CA VAL A 47 7.37 -23.28 16.21
C VAL A 47 6.02 -23.16 16.91
N ALA A 48 6.06 -23.07 18.24
CA ALA A 48 4.85 -22.88 19.04
C ALA A 48 4.33 -21.45 18.94
N HIS A 49 3.03 -21.35 18.69
CA HIS A 49 2.30 -20.09 18.52
C HIS A 49 1.21 -19.94 19.57
N TYR A 50 0.66 -21.06 20.04
CA TYR A 50 -0.33 -21.16 21.09
C TYR A 50 0.27 -21.73 22.38
N ILE A 51 -0.31 -21.34 23.51
CA ILE A 51 0.00 -21.85 24.85
C ILE A 51 -1.32 -22.26 25.49
N CYS A 52 -1.36 -23.41 26.17
CA CYS A 52 -2.54 -23.80 26.95
C CYS A 52 -2.81 -22.72 28.02
N ALA A 53 -4.05 -22.23 28.10
CA ALA A 53 -4.41 -21.21 29.09
C ALA A 53 -4.74 -21.82 30.47
N ASP A 54 -5.01 -23.12 30.54
CA ASP A 54 -5.02 -23.84 31.81
C ASP A 54 -3.59 -23.93 32.37
N MET A 55 -3.35 -23.22 33.47
CA MET A 55 -2.05 -23.12 34.12
C MET A 55 -1.67 -24.34 34.98
N GLY A 56 -2.60 -25.29 35.20
CA GLY A 56 -2.31 -26.62 35.72
C GLY A 56 -1.73 -27.55 34.65
N CYS A 57 -1.91 -27.22 33.38
CA CYS A 57 -1.39 -28.01 32.26
C CYS A 57 0.12 -27.81 32.07
N VAL A 58 0.89 -28.78 32.55
CA VAL A 58 2.34 -28.85 32.34
C VAL A 58 2.77 -30.16 31.71
N ASP A 59 3.73 -30.06 30.79
CA ASP A 59 4.45 -31.15 30.15
C ASP A 59 5.93 -31.03 30.54
N ASP A 60 6.49 -32.08 31.13
CA ASP A 60 7.84 -32.13 31.71
C ASP A 60 8.20 -30.90 32.59
N GLY A 61 7.25 -30.48 33.44
CA GLY A 61 7.38 -29.33 34.35
C GLY A 61 7.34 -27.95 33.66
N ARG A 62 6.90 -27.87 32.39
CA ARG A 62 6.81 -26.63 31.60
C ARG A 62 5.39 -26.44 31.08
N ALA A 63 4.95 -25.19 30.90
CA ALA A 63 3.67 -24.91 30.25
C ALA A 63 3.58 -25.57 28.87
N VAL A 64 2.41 -26.07 28.47
CA VAL A 64 2.23 -26.76 27.20
C VAL A 64 2.21 -25.78 26.01
N TYR A 65 3.04 -26.08 25.01
CA TYR A 65 3.25 -25.27 23.81
C TYR A 65 2.70 -25.99 22.57
N LEU A 66 1.95 -25.26 21.75
CA LEU A 66 1.13 -25.82 20.67
C LEU A 66 1.43 -25.07 19.35
N CYS A 67 1.58 -25.81 18.25
CA CYS A 67 1.77 -25.22 16.92
C CYS A 67 0.45 -24.65 16.37
N ALA A 68 0.54 -23.71 15.43
CA ALA A 68 -0.63 -23.13 14.76
C ALA A 68 -1.00 -23.81 13.44
N ASP A 69 -0.24 -24.83 12.98
CA ASP A 69 -0.49 -25.54 11.73
C ASP A 69 -1.90 -26.18 11.72
N PRO A 70 -2.85 -25.69 10.89
CA PRO A 70 -4.21 -26.20 10.85
C PRO A 70 -4.28 -27.66 10.37
N LYS A 71 -3.32 -28.11 9.55
CA LYS A 71 -3.25 -29.50 9.05
C LYS A 71 -2.85 -30.49 10.15
N ARG A 72 -2.19 -30.02 11.21
CA ARG A 72 -1.79 -30.83 12.37
C ARG A 72 -2.75 -30.69 13.56
N GLY A 73 -3.45 -29.55 13.67
CA GLY A 73 -4.54 -29.36 14.63
C GLY A 73 -4.15 -29.46 16.11
N HIS A 74 -2.86 -29.50 16.47
CA HIS A 74 -2.40 -29.90 17.81
C HIS A 74 -2.98 -29.10 18.99
N PHE A 75 -3.40 -27.85 18.77
CA PHE A 75 -4.06 -27.07 19.82
C PHE A 75 -5.52 -27.51 20.07
N ILE A 76 -6.23 -27.93 19.02
CA ILE A 76 -7.56 -28.55 19.09
C ILE A 76 -7.45 -29.94 19.70
N ASP A 77 -6.50 -30.73 19.20
CA ASP A 77 -6.19 -32.08 19.65
C ASP A 77 -5.82 -32.14 21.14
N HIS A 78 -5.05 -31.15 21.61
CA HIS A 78 -4.75 -30.97 23.02
C HIS A 78 -6.02 -30.70 23.84
N GLY A 79 -6.80 -29.66 23.48
CA GLY A 79 -8.02 -29.30 24.20
C GLY A 79 -9.05 -30.43 24.25
N ASN A 80 -9.20 -31.22 23.17
CA ASN A 80 -10.07 -32.39 23.13
C ASN A 80 -9.58 -33.54 24.03
N LYS A 81 -8.27 -33.70 24.22
CA LYS A 81 -7.67 -34.75 25.06
C LYS A 81 -7.63 -34.40 26.54
N THR A 82 -7.51 -33.11 26.88
CA THR A 82 -7.37 -32.64 28.27
C THR A 82 -8.61 -31.97 28.84
N GLY A 83 -9.55 -31.54 28.00
CA GLY A 83 -10.68 -30.68 28.38
C GLY A 83 -10.34 -29.19 28.43
N HIS A 84 -9.09 -28.79 28.18
CA HIS A 84 -8.65 -27.40 28.25
C HIS A 84 -9.23 -26.58 27.08
N SER A 85 -10.32 -25.88 27.34
CA SER A 85 -11.12 -25.19 26.33
C SER A 85 -10.51 -23.87 25.82
N LEU A 86 -9.40 -23.40 26.38
CA LEU A 86 -8.78 -22.10 26.08
C LEU A 86 -7.28 -22.22 25.74
N VAL A 87 -6.85 -21.50 24.70
CA VAL A 87 -5.43 -21.30 24.35
C VAL A 87 -5.12 -19.83 24.10
N TYR A 88 -3.92 -19.38 24.48
CA TYR A 88 -3.43 -18.02 24.28
C TYR A 88 -2.45 -17.95 23.11
N HIS A 89 -2.68 -17.05 22.14
CA HIS A 89 -1.80 -16.87 20.99
C HIS A 89 -0.75 -15.78 21.25
N VAL A 90 0.53 -16.15 21.16
CA VAL A 90 1.64 -15.32 21.66
C VAL A 90 1.90 -14.05 20.82
N LYS A 91 1.70 -14.12 19.49
CA LYS A 91 1.94 -12.97 18.59
C LYS A 91 0.80 -11.94 18.65
N THR A 92 -0.43 -12.37 18.35
CA THR A 92 -1.64 -11.52 18.27
C THR A 92 -2.21 -11.14 19.63
N ARG A 93 -1.76 -11.76 20.73
CA ARG A 93 -2.26 -11.54 22.10
C ARG A 93 -3.76 -11.80 22.25
N SER A 94 -4.27 -12.77 21.51
CA SER A 94 -5.67 -13.20 21.60
C SER A 94 -5.82 -14.49 22.41
N VAL A 95 -7.02 -14.69 22.94
CA VAL A 95 -7.46 -15.93 23.59
C VAL A 95 -8.46 -16.61 22.66
N LEU A 96 -8.13 -17.82 22.23
CA LEU A 96 -9.00 -18.68 21.43
C LEU A 96 -9.66 -19.71 22.35
N CYS A 97 -10.99 -19.74 22.34
CA CYS A 97 -11.70 -20.91 22.84
C CYS A 97 -11.72 -21.98 21.74
N VAL A 98 -11.08 -23.13 21.96
CA VAL A 98 -11.03 -24.23 20.97
C VAL A 98 -12.37 -24.95 20.86
N THR A 99 -13.15 -25.00 21.94
CA THR A 99 -14.46 -25.64 22.02
C THR A 99 -15.57 -24.85 21.31
N CYS A 100 -15.47 -23.51 21.34
CA CYS A 100 -16.43 -22.61 20.69
C CYS A 100 -15.90 -21.97 19.39
N ILE A 101 -14.64 -22.24 19.02
CA ILE A 101 -13.91 -21.62 17.91
C ILE A 101 -14.08 -20.08 17.91
N LYS A 102 -13.95 -19.47 19.12
CA LYS A 102 -14.18 -18.03 19.32
C LYS A 102 -12.89 -17.35 19.79
N LEU A 103 -12.38 -16.45 18.95
CA LEU A 103 -11.19 -15.65 19.21
C LEU A 103 -11.59 -14.31 19.86
N ASN A 104 -10.87 -13.87 20.88
CA ASN A 104 -11.12 -12.62 21.61
C ASN A 104 -9.77 -11.96 21.91
N GLU A 105 -9.65 -10.62 21.91
CA GLU A 105 -8.42 -9.99 22.39
C GLU A 105 -8.26 -10.18 23.90
N ILE A 106 -7.02 -10.33 24.38
CA ILE A 106 -6.77 -10.43 25.82
C ILE A 106 -7.17 -9.15 26.58
N GLN A 107 -7.22 -8.00 25.90
CA GLN A 107 -7.63 -6.72 26.49
C GLN A 107 -9.13 -6.75 26.84
N ASP A 108 -9.96 -7.18 25.90
CA ASP A 108 -11.41 -7.28 26.08
C ASP A 108 -11.77 -8.35 27.12
N VAL A 109 -11.07 -9.50 27.09
CA VAL A 109 -11.20 -10.55 28.11
C VAL A 109 -10.82 -10.02 29.51
N ILE A 110 -9.76 -9.21 29.63
CA ILE A 110 -9.38 -8.58 30.90
C ILE A 110 -10.43 -7.58 31.36
N ALA A 111 -10.99 -6.76 30.47
CA ALA A 111 -12.02 -5.78 30.80
C ALA A 111 -13.33 -6.46 31.25
N HIS A 112 -13.77 -7.50 30.53
CA HIS A 112 -14.94 -8.30 30.87
C HIS A 112 -14.81 -8.96 32.24
N LEU A 113 -13.70 -9.67 32.50
CA LEU A 113 -13.43 -10.34 33.78
C LEU A 113 -13.16 -9.37 34.94
N ALA A 114 -12.81 -8.10 34.66
CA ALA A 114 -12.71 -7.05 35.67
C ALA A 114 -14.09 -6.50 36.06
N ASN A 115 -14.98 -6.31 35.07
CA ASN A 115 -16.35 -5.84 35.29
C ASN A 115 -17.20 -6.87 36.04
N GLU A 116 -17.10 -8.16 35.71
CA GLU A 116 -17.80 -9.23 36.45
C GLU A 116 -17.36 -9.31 37.94
N LYS A 117 -16.09 -8.98 38.25
CA LYS A 117 -15.54 -9.06 39.61
C LYS A 117 -15.79 -7.83 40.47
N ASN A 118 -16.27 -6.70 39.92
CA ASN A 118 -16.58 -5.49 40.67
C ASN A 118 -17.64 -4.61 39.96
N PRO A 119 -18.93 -5.01 39.96
CA PRO A 119 -20.01 -4.31 39.26
C PRO A 119 -20.45 -2.96 39.89
N GLY A 120 -19.56 -2.23 40.57
CA GLY A 120 -19.91 -1.02 41.32
C GLY A 120 -18.78 0.01 41.57
N ALA A 121 -17.58 -0.18 41.03
CA ALA A 121 -16.44 0.70 41.30
C ALA A 121 -16.40 1.95 40.37
N SER A 122 -17.51 2.70 40.30
CA SER A 122 -17.52 3.99 39.60
C SER A 122 -16.76 5.05 40.40
N ARG A 123 -15.75 5.68 39.81
CA ARG A 123 -15.11 6.87 40.37
C ARG A 123 -15.91 8.11 39.97
N SER A 124 -16.72 8.61 40.90
CA SER A 124 -17.46 9.86 40.77
C SER A 124 -16.55 11.06 40.47
N PRO A 125 -16.83 11.88 39.44
CA PRO A 125 -16.28 13.22 39.31
C PRO A 125 -17.05 14.19 40.23
N THR A 126 -16.34 15.06 40.95
CA THR A 126 -16.96 16.10 41.77
C THR A 126 -17.40 17.28 40.89
N VAL A 127 -18.70 17.56 40.86
CA VAL A 127 -19.33 18.60 40.02
C VAL A 127 -19.51 19.91 40.78
N SER A 128 -19.38 21.04 40.05
CA SER A 128 -19.96 22.36 40.37
C SER A 128 -19.77 23.27 39.14
N MET A 129 -20.69 24.10 38.63
CA MET A 129 -22.17 24.24 38.67
C MET A 129 -22.51 25.30 37.57
N ALA A 130 -23.70 25.49 36.98
CA ALA A 130 -25.08 25.10 37.28
C ALA A 130 -25.89 24.91 35.95
N GLN A 131 -26.98 24.13 35.90
CA GLN A 131 -28.41 24.56 35.90
C GLN A 131 -28.87 25.45 34.70
N MET A 132 -30.05 25.27 34.07
CA MET A 132 -31.11 24.24 34.16
C MET A 132 -32.13 24.46 33.02
N THR A 133 -32.71 23.40 32.44
CA THR A 133 -34.17 23.16 32.27
C THR A 133 -34.39 21.80 31.61
N ASN A 134 -35.41 21.04 32.06
CA ASN A 134 -35.76 19.70 31.57
C ASN A 134 -37.07 19.74 30.76
N GLU A 135 -37.27 18.78 29.85
CA GLU A 135 -38.43 17.86 29.86
C GLU A 135 -38.17 16.63 28.96
N SER A 136 -38.89 15.52 29.20
CA SER A 136 -38.67 14.16 28.70
C SER A 136 -39.39 13.88 27.35
N ASP A 137 -39.27 12.76 26.61
CA ASP A 137 -38.95 11.36 26.92
C ASP A 137 -38.37 10.60 25.69
N SER A 138 -37.45 9.66 25.93
CA SER A 138 -37.33 8.31 25.30
C SER A 138 -35.87 7.83 25.30
N ALA A 139 -35.61 6.71 26.00
CA ALA A 139 -34.28 6.13 26.10
C ALA A 139 -34.14 4.92 25.16
N ASP A 140 -33.21 5.00 24.19
CA ASP A 140 -32.18 3.96 23.96
C ASP A 140 -31.11 4.41 22.94
N ARG A 141 -30.19 5.27 23.37
CA ARG A 141 -28.86 5.45 22.77
C ARG A 141 -27.90 5.87 23.88
N SER A 142 -26.80 5.16 24.08
CA SER A 142 -25.67 5.71 24.84
C SER A 142 -25.10 6.88 24.04
N GLU A 143 -25.21 8.11 24.56
CA GLU A 143 -24.75 9.30 23.86
C GLU A 143 -23.25 9.23 23.55
N LYS A 144 -22.89 9.06 22.27
CA LYS A 144 -21.61 9.54 21.75
C LYS A 144 -21.61 11.06 21.94
N LEU A 145 -20.95 11.56 22.98
CA LEU A 145 -20.90 13.00 23.25
C LEU A 145 -20.31 13.81 22.07
N PHE A 146 -19.42 13.18 21.28
CA PHE A 146 -18.84 13.73 20.06
C PHE A 146 -18.64 12.62 19.01
N PRO A 147 -18.70 12.92 17.70
CA PRO A 147 -18.35 11.97 16.66
C PRO A 147 -16.83 11.69 16.65
N ASN A 148 -16.44 10.50 16.20
CA ASN A 148 -15.04 10.11 16.06
C ASN A 148 -14.33 10.95 14.99
N GLY A 149 -12.99 11.01 15.02
CA GLY A 149 -12.18 11.71 14.02
C GLY A 149 -11.90 13.19 14.34
N LEU A 150 -12.59 13.77 15.34
CA LEU A 150 -12.41 15.16 15.78
C LEU A 150 -11.16 15.33 16.66
N CYS A 151 -9.98 15.19 16.06
CA CYS A 151 -8.69 15.31 16.73
C CYS A 151 -7.78 16.31 16.02
N GLY A 152 -7.23 17.28 16.75
CA GLY A 152 -6.19 18.19 16.26
C GLY A 152 -4.82 17.50 16.15
N LEU A 153 -4.00 17.92 15.20
CA LEU A 153 -2.60 17.51 15.05
C LEU A 153 -1.66 18.65 15.47
N VAL A 154 -0.92 18.46 16.55
CA VAL A 154 -0.04 19.49 17.09
C VAL A 154 1.06 19.86 16.08
N ASN A 155 1.22 21.15 15.81
CA ASN A 155 2.31 21.66 14.99
C ASN A 155 3.65 21.40 15.66
N VAL A 156 4.55 20.72 14.95
CA VAL A 156 5.93 20.46 15.40
C VAL A 156 6.87 21.37 14.60
N GLY A 157 6.75 22.67 14.83
CA GLY A 157 7.57 23.70 14.18
C GLY A 157 6.89 24.35 12.98
N ASN A 158 7.04 23.73 11.80
CA ASN A 158 6.47 24.22 10.52
C ASN A 158 5.66 23.10 9.82
N THR A 159 4.94 22.27 10.57
CA THR A 159 4.28 21.06 10.02
C THR A 159 2.85 21.26 9.57
N CYS A 160 2.33 22.50 9.47
CA CYS A 160 0.94 22.75 9.09
C CYS A 160 0.58 22.21 7.70
N TYR A 161 1.49 22.29 6.72
CA TYR A 161 1.30 21.67 5.39
C TYR A 161 1.07 20.15 5.49
N LEU A 162 1.80 19.47 6.39
CA LEU A 162 1.69 18.05 6.66
C LEU A 162 0.43 17.73 7.47
N ASN A 163 0.12 18.53 8.49
CA ASN A 163 -1.06 18.35 9.33
C ASN A 163 -2.35 18.50 8.52
N ALA A 164 -2.50 19.56 7.73
CA ALA A 164 -3.66 19.74 6.85
C ALA A 164 -3.82 18.57 5.84
N SER A 165 -2.71 18.13 5.24
CA SER A 165 -2.67 16.99 4.33
C SER A 165 -3.10 15.67 4.99
N LEU A 166 -2.63 15.41 6.21
CA LEU A 166 -3.01 14.23 6.99
C LEU A 166 -4.46 14.29 7.45
N GLN A 167 -4.99 15.46 7.82
CA GLN A 167 -6.39 15.62 8.21
C GLN A 167 -7.33 15.29 7.04
N VAL A 168 -7.02 15.79 5.83
CA VAL A 168 -7.73 15.42 4.61
C VAL A 168 -7.64 13.91 4.37
N LEU A 169 -6.44 13.32 4.27
CA LEU A 169 -6.32 11.87 4.04
C LEU A 169 -6.99 11.01 5.13
N SER A 170 -7.03 11.48 6.37
CA SER A 170 -7.72 10.84 7.50
C SER A 170 -9.25 10.91 7.39
N ASN A 171 -9.82 11.93 6.74
CA ASN A 171 -11.26 12.07 6.51
C ASN A 171 -11.74 11.49 5.17
N CYS A 172 -10.84 11.22 4.22
CA CYS A 172 -11.16 10.58 2.94
C CYS A 172 -11.86 9.22 3.16
N PRO A 173 -13.12 9.01 2.74
CA PRO A 173 -13.90 7.85 3.20
C PRO A 173 -13.30 6.48 2.85
N PRO A 174 -12.82 6.21 1.60
CA PRO A 174 -12.20 4.92 1.27
C PRO A 174 -10.85 4.72 1.99
N ILE A 175 -10.01 5.76 2.04
CA ILE A 175 -8.67 5.72 2.65
C ILE A 175 -8.77 5.50 4.16
N ASN A 176 -9.68 6.21 4.83
CA ASN A 176 -9.91 6.03 6.25
C ASN A 176 -10.33 4.60 6.57
N PHE A 177 -11.32 4.05 5.87
CA PHE A 177 -11.78 2.68 6.12
C PHE A 177 -10.65 1.67 5.90
N TYR A 178 -9.85 1.83 4.83
CA TYR A 178 -8.71 0.97 4.57
C TYR A 178 -7.70 1.00 5.74
N PHE A 179 -7.29 2.18 6.19
CA PHE A 179 -6.30 2.32 7.27
C PHE A 179 -6.85 2.00 8.67
N LEU A 180 -8.16 2.11 8.90
CA LEU A 180 -8.78 1.62 10.14
C LEU A 180 -8.71 0.10 10.28
N ASN A 181 -8.84 -0.64 9.17
CA ASN A 181 -8.82 -2.10 9.16
C ASN A 181 -7.42 -2.70 8.89
N MET A 182 -6.42 -1.87 8.57
CA MET A 182 -5.05 -2.31 8.30
C MET A 182 -4.29 -2.65 9.60
N THR A 183 -3.70 -3.84 9.69
CA THR A 183 -2.77 -4.20 10.77
C THR A 183 -1.49 -3.33 10.71
N PRO A 184 -1.17 -2.49 11.72
CA PRO A 184 -0.08 -1.52 11.61
C PRO A 184 1.33 -2.15 11.67
N ASN A 185 2.10 -2.04 10.59
CA ASN A 185 3.54 -2.31 10.60
C ASN A 185 4.32 -1.05 11.01
N HIS A 186 4.65 -0.92 12.29
CA HIS A 186 5.36 0.25 12.88
C HIS A 186 6.74 0.57 12.27
N ASN A 187 7.31 -0.29 11.42
CA ASN A 187 8.56 -0.06 10.69
C ASN A 187 8.37 0.61 9.31
N THR A 188 7.12 0.83 8.89
CA THR A 188 6.74 1.37 7.58
C THR A 188 5.98 2.70 7.72
N MET A 189 5.96 3.50 6.66
CA MET A 189 5.20 4.77 6.65
C MET A 189 3.70 4.50 6.61
N SER A 190 3.25 3.54 5.79
CA SER A 190 1.86 3.10 5.72
C SER A 190 1.35 2.57 7.07
N GLY A 191 2.14 1.76 7.77
CA GLY A 191 1.79 1.28 9.11
C GLY A 191 1.78 2.38 10.19
N ARG A 192 2.63 3.41 10.09
CA ARG A 192 2.56 4.58 10.99
C ARG A 192 1.38 5.49 10.68
N LEU A 193 0.94 5.57 9.42
CA LEU A 193 -0.29 6.26 9.04
C LEU A 193 -1.52 5.50 9.56
N ALA A 194 -1.56 4.17 9.43
CA ALA A 194 -2.59 3.32 10.02
C ALA A 194 -2.69 3.54 11.53
N GLU A 195 -1.57 3.50 12.25
CA GLU A 195 -1.50 3.77 13.69
C GLU A 195 -2.03 5.16 14.07
N LEU A 196 -1.79 6.19 13.24
CA LEU A 196 -2.29 7.54 13.48
C LEU A 196 -3.80 7.64 13.25
N ILE A 197 -4.30 7.16 12.10
CA ILE A 197 -5.73 7.18 11.75
C ILE A 197 -6.53 6.39 12.80
N GLN A 198 -6.06 5.19 13.17
CA GLN A 198 -6.67 4.39 14.23
C GLN A 198 -6.63 5.05 15.62
N LYS A 199 -5.75 6.03 15.87
CA LYS A 199 -5.74 6.80 17.12
C LYS A 199 -6.61 8.06 17.06
N MET A 200 -6.87 8.62 15.88
CA MET A 200 -7.75 9.78 15.68
C MET A 200 -9.24 9.41 15.68
N TRP A 201 -9.56 8.16 15.38
CA TRP A 201 -10.93 7.68 15.14
C TRP A 201 -11.43 6.67 16.20
N ARG A 202 -10.87 6.70 17.42
CA ARG A 202 -11.39 5.93 18.57
C ARG A 202 -12.36 6.78 19.38
N SER A 203 -13.21 6.09 20.15
CA SER A 203 -14.09 6.72 21.14
C SER A 203 -13.34 7.32 22.33
N ASP A 204 -12.10 6.90 22.60
CA ASP A 204 -11.22 7.42 23.67
C ASP A 204 -10.10 8.34 23.14
N THR A 205 -10.22 8.82 21.90
CA THR A 205 -9.24 9.71 21.26
C THR A 205 -9.06 11.01 22.06
N PRO A 206 -7.81 11.44 22.35
CA PRO A 206 -7.55 12.74 22.95
C PRO A 206 -7.83 13.87 21.95
N GLU A 207 -8.26 15.04 22.44
CA GLU A 207 -8.53 16.24 21.61
C GLU A 207 -7.37 16.61 20.66
N THR A 208 -6.13 16.33 21.07
CA THR A 208 -4.92 16.62 20.29
C THR A 208 -3.91 15.47 20.30
N ILE A 209 -3.30 15.20 19.15
CA ILE A 209 -2.25 14.18 18.96
C ILE A 209 -0.98 14.85 18.41
N LYS A 210 0.19 14.37 18.85
CA LYS A 210 1.50 14.71 18.27
C LYS A 210 1.91 13.61 17.27
N PRO A 211 1.89 13.84 15.95
CA PRO A 211 2.17 12.81 14.94
C PRO A 211 3.67 12.45 14.79
N LEU A 212 4.48 12.59 15.85
CA LEU A 212 5.94 12.39 15.83
C LEU A 212 6.39 11.04 15.21
N PRO A 213 5.81 9.87 15.55
CA PRO A 213 6.27 8.60 14.98
C PRO A 213 6.04 8.47 13.47
N LEU A 214 5.08 9.22 12.92
CA LEU A 214 4.83 9.30 11.48
C LEU A 214 5.78 10.31 10.83
N ILE A 215 5.98 11.50 11.44
CA ILE A 215 6.93 12.51 10.95
C ILE A 215 8.35 11.93 10.88
N GLU A 216 8.82 11.24 11.92
CA GLU A 216 10.13 10.57 11.93
C GLU A 216 10.26 9.53 10.80
N MET A 217 9.19 8.79 10.52
CA MET A 217 9.16 7.81 9.43
C MET A 217 9.15 8.49 8.05
N ILE A 218 8.38 9.57 7.86
CA ILE A 218 8.36 10.39 6.64
C ILE A 218 9.77 10.93 6.34
N ILE A 219 10.43 11.55 7.33
CA ILE A 219 11.79 12.08 7.20
C ILE A 219 12.77 10.98 6.75
N LYS A 220 12.70 9.81 7.39
CA LYS A 220 13.56 8.66 7.09
C LYS A 220 13.30 8.09 5.69
N THR A 221 12.04 7.87 5.33
CA THR A 221 11.63 7.25 4.06
C THR A 221 11.83 8.19 2.87
N MET A 222 11.64 9.50 3.05
CA MET A 222 11.77 10.51 2.00
C MET A 222 13.12 11.23 2.03
N HIS A 223 14.17 10.56 2.50
CA HIS A 223 15.56 11.01 2.44
C HIS A 223 15.78 12.45 2.94
N ASN A 224 15.14 12.83 4.05
CA ASN A 224 15.17 14.16 4.64
C ASN A 224 14.67 15.31 3.72
N ARG A 225 13.77 15.04 2.76
CA ARG A 225 13.12 16.10 1.94
C ARG A 225 12.21 17.01 2.78
N TYR A 226 11.43 16.43 3.69
CA TYR A 226 10.41 17.13 4.50
C TYR A 226 10.88 17.25 5.95
N GLN A 227 11.71 18.24 6.24
CA GLN A 227 12.33 18.39 7.57
C GLN A 227 11.45 19.19 8.53
N ILE A 228 11.56 18.88 9.82
CA ILE A 228 10.99 19.71 10.89
C ILE A 228 11.59 21.13 10.80
N ASN A 229 10.74 22.14 11.03
CA ASN A 229 11.05 23.57 10.88
C ASN A 229 11.26 24.09 9.44
N VAL A 230 11.07 23.29 8.39
CA VAL A 230 11.04 23.78 7.00
C VAL A 230 9.60 23.89 6.50
N GLN A 231 9.24 25.01 5.87
CA GLN A 231 7.93 25.19 5.23
C GLN A 231 7.98 24.57 3.81
N HIS A 232 6.94 23.81 3.46
CA HIS A 232 6.82 23.13 2.18
C HIS A 232 5.42 23.34 1.59
N ASP A 233 5.27 23.06 0.30
CA ASP A 233 3.98 23.07 -0.37
C ASP A 233 3.15 21.83 0.00
N ALA A 234 1.87 22.04 0.32
CA ALA A 234 0.97 20.95 0.72
C ALA A 234 0.65 19.99 -0.43
N GLN A 235 0.57 20.47 -1.68
CA GLN A 235 0.33 19.63 -2.86
C GLN A 235 1.58 18.80 -3.21
N GLU A 236 2.77 19.41 -3.15
CA GLU A 236 4.04 18.70 -3.38
C GLU A 236 4.26 17.60 -2.33
N PHE A 237 3.94 17.89 -1.06
CA PHE A 237 3.95 16.91 0.02
C PHE A 237 2.92 15.80 -0.20
N LEU A 238 1.65 16.13 -0.46
CA LEU A 238 0.59 15.14 -0.70
C LEU A 238 0.97 14.18 -1.82
N LYS A 239 1.43 14.71 -2.96
CA LYS A 239 1.86 13.89 -4.10
C LYS A 239 2.99 12.94 -3.72
N SER A 240 4.07 13.46 -3.13
CA SER A 240 5.22 12.65 -2.72
C SER A 240 4.85 11.61 -1.64
N PHE A 241 3.90 11.94 -0.76
CA PHE A 241 3.36 11.05 0.27
C PHE A 241 2.49 9.95 -0.32
N MET A 242 1.61 10.26 -1.27
CA MET A 242 0.80 9.29 -2.00
C MET A 242 1.65 8.36 -2.88
N GLU A 243 2.67 8.88 -3.58
CA GLU A 243 3.65 8.07 -4.32
C GLU A 243 4.41 7.09 -3.41
N SER A 244 4.86 7.55 -2.23
CA SER A 244 5.57 6.70 -1.26
C SER A 244 4.65 5.69 -0.57
N LEU A 245 3.38 6.04 -0.31
CA LEU A 245 2.36 5.08 0.14
C LEU A 245 2.06 4.04 -0.94
N HIS A 246 1.92 4.45 -2.21
CA HIS A 246 1.74 3.52 -3.32
C HIS A 246 2.91 2.55 -3.39
N SER A 247 4.16 3.03 -3.39
CA SER A 247 5.35 2.17 -3.39
C SER A 247 5.39 1.14 -2.25
N GLN A 248 4.79 1.42 -1.09
CA GLN A 248 4.73 0.50 0.07
C GLN A 248 3.50 -0.42 0.08
N LEU A 249 2.47 -0.11 -0.70
CA LEU A 249 1.18 -0.82 -0.74
C LEU A 249 0.86 -1.40 -2.13
N ALA A 250 1.79 -1.30 -3.06
CA ALA A 250 1.70 -1.74 -4.45
C ALA A 250 1.73 -3.26 -4.55
N VAL A 251 0.69 -3.84 -5.14
CA VAL A 251 0.64 -5.24 -5.57
C VAL A 251 0.66 -5.32 -7.10
N PRO A 252 1.34 -6.30 -7.71
CA PRO A 252 1.38 -6.43 -9.16
C PRO A 252 -0.01 -6.79 -9.71
N ILE A 253 -0.42 -6.11 -10.78
CA ILE A 253 -1.65 -6.38 -11.53
C ILE A 253 -1.34 -7.44 -12.59
N PHE A 254 -1.85 -8.65 -12.41
CA PHE A 254 -1.87 -9.64 -13.48
C PHE A 254 -3.02 -9.31 -14.44
N ARG A 255 -2.70 -8.78 -15.62
CA ARG A 255 -3.63 -8.79 -16.74
C ARG A 255 -3.64 -10.22 -17.31
N PRO A 256 -4.81 -10.87 -17.48
CA PRO A 256 -4.87 -12.09 -18.26
C PRO A 256 -4.54 -11.75 -19.71
N PHE A 257 -3.31 -12.00 -20.14
CA PHE A 257 -2.98 -12.04 -21.55
C PHE A 257 -3.77 -13.20 -22.18
N MET A 258 -4.37 -12.95 -23.35
CA MET A 258 -5.38 -13.81 -23.94
C MET A 258 -4.91 -15.27 -24.07
N ILE A 259 -5.57 -16.20 -23.35
CA ILE A 259 -5.69 -17.59 -23.82
C ILE A 259 -6.95 -17.66 -24.69
N LEU A 260 -6.92 -16.89 -25.79
CA LEU A 260 -7.75 -17.21 -26.95
C LEU A 260 -7.03 -18.36 -27.66
N GLY A 261 -7.49 -19.59 -27.42
CA GLY A 261 -7.28 -20.64 -28.40
C GLY A 261 -7.95 -20.22 -29.71
N ASP A 262 -7.39 -20.63 -30.86
CA ASP A 262 -7.61 -20.03 -32.19
C ASP A 262 -9.06 -20.01 -32.75
N HIS A 263 -10.07 -20.39 -31.96
CA HIS A 263 -11.47 -20.55 -32.39
C HIS A 263 -12.48 -20.06 -31.35
N MET A 264 -12.72 -18.74 -31.27
CA MET A 264 -14.07 -18.13 -31.15
C MET A 264 -14.00 -16.66 -31.60
N GLU A 265 -14.95 -16.25 -32.45
CA GLU A 265 -15.06 -14.86 -32.94
C GLU A 265 -15.70 -13.94 -31.88
N GLU A 266 -15.42 -12.64 -31.98
CA GLU A 266 -15.70 -11.63 -30.93
C GLU A 266 -17.20 -11.37 -30.64
N PRO A 267 -17.50 -10.74 -29.48
CA PRO A 267 -17.60 -9.27 -29.46
C PRO A 267 -17.09 -8.61 -28.16
N PHE A 268 -15.76 -8.49 -27.99
CA PHE A 268 -15.16 -7.70 -26.89
C PHE A 268 -13.97 -6.81 -27.29
N ALA A 269 -13.69 -6.58 -28.59
CA ALA A 269 -12.72 -5.56 -28.98
C ALA A 269 -13.26 -4.13 -28.80
N LYS A 270 -13.03 -3.55 -27.61
CA LYS A 270 -13.00 -2.09 -27.38
C LYS A 270 -12.39 -1.70 -26.02
N LEU A 271 -11.22 -2.25 -25.70
CA LEU A 271 -10.31 -1.67 -24.71
C LEU A 271 -8.97 -1.37 -25.40
N PRO A 272 -8.38 -0.17 -25.24
CA PRO A 272 -7.21 0.23 -26.01
C PRO A 272 -5.94 -0.50 -25.53
N THR A 273 -5.55 -1.55 -26.26
CA THR A 273 -4.25 -2.21 -26.10
C THR A 273 -3.15 -1.34 -26.71
N THR A 274 -2.66 -0.35 -25.97
CA THR A 274 -1.46 0.39 -26.36
C THR A 274 -0.24 -0.50 -26.24
N HIS A 275 0.24 -1.05 -27.36
CA HIS A 275 1.65 -1.22 -27.76
C HIS A 275 1.74 -2.11 -29.01
N ILE A 276 1.45 -1.54 -30.19
CA ILE A 276 1.92 -2.12 -31.45
C ILE A 276 3.43 -1.82 -31.54
N VAL A 277 4.26 -2.83 -31.31
CA VAL A 277 5.68 -2.79 -31.64
C VAL A 277 5.85 -3.53 -32.97
N GLU A 278 6.40 -2.85 -33.97
CA GLU A 278 6.69 -3.44 -35.27
C GLU A 278 7.74 -4.56 -35.10
N LYS A 279 7.51 -5.72 -35.74
CA LYS A 279 8.42 -6.87 -35.67
C LYS A 279 9.75 -6.52 -36.36
N ASN A 280 10.83 -6.42 -35.60
CA ASN A 280 12.17 -6.44 -36.16
C ASN A 280 12.49 -7.87 -36.68
N PRO A 281 13.09 -8.05 -37.87
CA PRO A 281 13.32 -9.38 -38.45
C PRO A 281 14.45 -10.18 -37.79
N ASP A 282 15.32 -9.51 -37.02
CA ASP A 282 16.59 -10.09 -36.57
C ASP A 282 16.43 -10.77 -35.20
N GLY A 283 16.41 -12.12 -35.24
CA GLY A 283 16.11 -12.98 -34.09
C GLY A 283 17.15 -13.02 -32.99
N CYS A 284 17.35 -11.91 -32.26
CA CYS A 284 18.01 -11.89 -30.96
C CYS A 284 16.96 -11.69 -29.86
N SER A 285 16.84 -12.64 -28.93
CA SER A 285 15.79 -12.68 -27.92
C SER A 285 16.07 -11.72 -26.75
N GLU A 286 15.86 -10.43 -26.97
CA GLU A 286 15.89 -9.40 -25.94
C GLU A 286 14.65 -8.50 -26.09
N GLN A 287 14.05 -8.09 -24.96
CA GLN A 287 12.76 -7.36 -24.87
C GLN A 287 11.48 -8.21 -25.01
N TYR A 288 11.21 -9.08 -24.03
CA TYR A 288 9.85 -9.52 -23.69
C TYR A 288 9.63 -9.43 -22.16
N TYR A 289 9.74 -8.22 -21.64
CA TYR A 289 9.28 -7.86 -20.30
C TYR A 289 8.20 -6.78 -20.47
N GLU A 290 6.94 -7.20 -20.52
CA GLU A 290 5.85 -6.28 -20.26
C GLU A 290 6.09 -5.62 -18.90
N GLN A 291 5.94 -4.31 -18.82
CA GLN A 291 6.05 -3.60 -17.56
C GLN A 291 4.92 -4.06 -16.65
N LEU A 292 5.24 -4.84 -15.61
CA LEU A 292 4.30 -5.20 -14.55
C LEU A 292 3.68 -3.90 -14.02
N LYS A 293 2.40 -3.64 -14.33
CA LYS A 293 1.66 -2.56 -13.69
C LYS A 293 1.41 -2.96 -12.23
N TYR A 294 1.44 -2.00 -11.33
CA TYR A 294 1.14 -2.20 -9.91
C TYR A 294 -0.07 -1.37 -9.51
N ALA A 295 -0.90 -1.88 -8.60
CA ALA A 295 -2.02 -1.14 -8.01
C ALA A 295 -1.88 -1.12 -6.49
N SER A 296 -2.31 -0.03 -5.87
CA SER A 296 -2.49 0.08 -4.43
C SER A 296 -3.81 0.78 -4.12
N ILE A 297 -4.19 0.85 -2.84
CA ILE A 297 -5.35 1.67 -2.43
C ILE A 297 -5.25 3.12 -2.92
N ILE A 298 -4.04 3.67 -3.08
CA ILE A 298 -3.83 5.04 -3.56
C ILE A 298 -4.25 5.17 -5.02
N THR A 299 -3.86 4.21 -5.88
CA THR A 299 -4.21 4.25 -7.30
C THR A 299 -5.65 3.82 -7.53
N ASP A 300 -6.16 2.89 -6.73
CA ASP A 300 -7.59 2.54 -6.75
C ASP A 300 -8.48 3.76 -6.43
N VAL A 301 -8.07 4.65 -5.51
CA VAL A 301 -8.87 5.81 -5.07
C VAL A 301 -8.63 7.07 -5.90
N PHE A 302 -7.38 7.45 -6.15
CA PHE A 302 -7.03 8.77 -6.71
C PHE A 302 -6.60 8.76 -8.19
N GLU A 303 -6.35 7.60 -8.80
CA GLU A 303 -5.77 7.55 -10.16
C GLU A 303 -6.84 7.57 -11.27
N GLY A 304 -6.90 8.71 -11.98
CA GLY A 304 -7.60 8.85 -13.25
C GLY A 304 -6.63 8.79 -14.44
N GLU A 305 -7.17 8.82 -15.66
CA GLU A 305 -6.38 8.82 -16.90
C GLU A 305 -6.86 9.97 -17.81
N LEU A 306 -5.93 10.75 -18.38
CA LEU A 306 -6.20 11.80 -19.37
C LEU A 306 -5.88 11.31 -20.79
N GLU A 307 -6.79 11.52 -21.74
CA GLU A 307 -6.52 11.40 -23.18
C GLU A 307 -6.01 12.74 -23.73
N ASN A 308 -4.74 12.78 -24.13
CA ASN A 308 -4.16 13.84 -24.94
C ASN A 308 -4.30 13.48 -26.43
N SER A 309 -5.20 14.15 -27.14
CA SER A 309 -5.46 13.97 -28.58
C SER A 309 -4.89 15.14 -29.40
N ILE A 310 -4.06 14.86 -30.42
CA ILE A 310 -3.50 15.88 -31.33
C ILE A 310 -3.92 15.57 -32.77
N GLY A 311 -4.79 16.41 -33.34
CA GLY A 311 -5.26 16.31 -34.73
C GLY A 311 -4.42 17.17 -35.69
N CYS A 312 -3.80 16.55 -36.69
CA CYS A 312 -3.05 17.23 -37.75
C CYS A 312 -3.99 17.96 -38.71
N SER A 313 -3.76 19.27 -38.93
CA SER A 313 -4.60 20.08 -39.84
C SER A 313 -4.53 19.64 -41.31
N GLU A 314 -3.41 19.08 -41.76
CA GLU A 314 -3.22 18.69 -43.16
C GLU A 314 -3.74 17.28 -43.48
N CYS A 315 -3.23 16.26 -42.79
CA CYS A 315 -3.57 14.85 -43.09
C CYS A 315 -4.70 14.28 -42.23
N GLN A 316 -5.29 15.08 -41.33
CA GLN A 316 -6.39 14.70 -40.41
C GLN A 316 -6.09 13.48 -39.50
N ASN A 317 -4.83 13.06 -39.42
CA ASN A 317 -4.41 12.00 -38.50
C ASN A 317 -4.45 12.50 -37.05
N VAL A 318 -5.06 11.73 -36.16
CA VAL A 318 -5.09 12.01 -34.72
C VAL A 318 -4.07 11.13 -34.01
N SER A 319 -3.14 11.76 -33.29
CA SER A 319 -2.22 11.09 -32.36
C SER A 319 -2.83 11.12 -30.96
N ARG A 320 -2.99 9.96 -30.32
CA ARG A 320 -3.49 9.82 -28.94
C ARG A 320 -2.36 9.43 -27.99
N ARG A 321 -2.37 9.99 -26.77
CA ARG A 321 -1.53 9.58 -25.65
C ARG A 321 -2.37 9.58 -24.38
N PHE A 322 -2.19 8.56 -23.55
CA PHE A 322 -2.87 8.41 -22.27
C PHE A 322 -1.86 8.70 -21.14
N GLU A 323 -2.27 9.51 -20.16
CA GLU A 323 -1.43 9.96 -19.06
C GLU A 323 -2.19 9.83 -17.73
N ASP A 324 -1.69 9.01 -16.81
CA ASP A 324 -2.28 8.78 -15.49
C ASP A 324 -2.08 10.03 -14.59
N PHE A 325 -3.09 10.38 -13.76
CA PHE A 325 -3.04 11.51 -12.84
C PHE A 325 -3.62 11.18 -11.46
N GLN A 326 -3.04 11.78 -10.41
CA GLN A 326 -3.57 11.74 -9.02
C GLN A 326 -4.15 13.09 -8.57
N ASP A 327 -3.80 14.18 -9.26
CA ASP A 327 -4.33 15.52 -9.01
C ASP A 327 -4.48 16.32 -10.32
N LEU A 328 -5.60 17.03 -10.46
CA LEU A 328 -5.83 17.99 -11.52
C LEU A 328 -5.34 19.37 -11.07
N SER A 329 -4.07 19.64 -11.36
CA SER A 329 -3.42 20.92 -11.14
C SER A 329 -3.83 21.97 -12.20
N ILE A 330 -4.94 22.66 -11.99
CA ILE A 330 -5.58 23.59 -12.95
C ILE A 330 -5.22 25.07 -12.72
N PRO A 331 -5.17 25.91 -13.77
CA PRO A 331 -5.00 27.36 -13.61
C PRO A 331 -6.27 28.00 -13.03
N ILE A 332 -6.12 29.11 -12.31
CA ILE A 332 -7.27 29.97 -11.96
C ILE A 332 -7.62 30.81 -13.19
N SER A 333 -8.86 30.69 -13.67
CA SER A 333 -9.27 31.33 -14.92
C SER A 333 -9.13 32.85 -14.88
N ARG A 334 -8.67 33.40 -16.00
CA ARG A 334 -8.58 34.85 -16.25
C ARG A 334 -9.76 35.39 -17.07
N LYS A 335 -10.65 34.51 -17.51
CA LYS A 335 -11.79 34.81 -18.41
C LYS A 335 -13.10 34.20 -17.84
N PRO A 336 -13.57 34.63 -16.66
CA PRO A 336 -14.80 34.09 -16.07
C PRO A 336 -15.99 34.29 -17.01
N LYS A 337 -16.81 33.24 -17.16
CA LYS A 337 -18.01 33.25 -18.02
C LYS A 337 -19.22 33.72 -17.20
N ARG A 338 -20.10 34.52 -17.79
CA ARG A 338 -21.38 34.86 -17.14
C ARG A 338 -22.29 33.63 -17.14
N ARG A 339 -22.71 33.19 -15.97
CA ARG A 339 -23.68 32.11 -15.76
C ARG A 339 -24.96 32.74 -15.19
N ASN A 340 -25.98 32.87 -16.02
CA ASN A 340 -27.32 33.29 -15.55
C ASN A 340 -28.08 32.05 -15.05
N PRO A 341 -28.76 32.10 -13.88
CA PRO A 341 -29.51 30.96 -13.35
C PRO A 341 -30.54 30.37 -14.33
N ASP A 342 -31.13 31.22 -15.18
CA ASP A 342 -32.24 30.87 -16.08
C ASP A 342 -31.82 30.70 -17.56
N GLY A 343 -30.51 30.63 -17.87
CA GLY A 343 -30.00 30.36 -19.23
C GLY A 343 -30.25 31.43 -20.30
N MET A 344 -30.87 32.57 -19.94
CA MET A 344 -31.12 33.71 -20.84
C MET A 344 -29.83 34.52 -21.09
N GLU A 345 -29.53 34.88 -22.34
CA GLU A 345 -28.36 35.72 -22.64
C GLU A 345 -28.46 37.13 -22.00
N PRO A 346 -27.34 37.69 -21.51
CA PRO A 346 -27.34 38.98 -20.80
C PRO A 346 -27.69 40.15 -21.72
N GLY A 347 -28.66 40.95 -21.32
CA GLY A 347 -29.10 42.13 -22.07
C GLY A 347 -28.10 43.29 -22.02
N PHE A 348 -28.13 44.16 -23.03
CA PHE A 348 -27.23 45.31 -23.24
C PHE A 348 -27.00 46.20 -22.00
N PHE A 349 -28.00 46.36 -21.13
CA PHE A 349 -27.90 47.17 -19.91
C PHE A 349 -26.94 46.56 -18.86
N GLU A 350 -26.81 45.24 -18.86
CA GLU A 350 -25.96 44.47 -17.94
C GLU A 350 -24.50 44.42 -18.40
N THR A 351 -24.23 44.77 -19.67
CA THR A 351 -22.88 44.96 -20.21
C THR A 351 -22.25 46.24 -19.65
N LEU A 352 -23.04 47.29 -19.42
CA LEU A 352 -22.58 48.59 -18.92
C LEU A 352 -22.24 48.57 -17.42
N THR A 353 -22.93 47.76 -16.62
CA THR A 353 -22.59 47.56 -15.19
C THR A 353 -21.32 46.72 -14.99
N SER A 354 -20.87 46.01 -16.02
CA SER A 354 -19.70 45.10 -15.97
C SER A 354 -18.36 45.79 -15.67
N ALA A 355 -18.29 47.12 -15.77
CA ALA A 355 -17.07 47.88 -15.52
C ALA A 355 -16.84 48.20 -14.02
N LEU A 356 -17.87 48.00 -13.18
CA LEU A 356 -17.88 48.45 -11.77
C LEU A 356 -17.75 47.30 -10.75
N CYS A 357 -17.98 46.05 -11.17
CA CYS A 357 -17.88 44.88 -10.30
C CYS A 357 -17.06 43.78 -10.99
N PRO A 358 -16.06 43.17 -10.32
CA PRO A 358 -15.37 41.99 -10.85
C PRO A 358 -16.36 40.84 -11.06
N ILE A 359 -16.27 40.17 -12.21
CA ILE A 359 -17.06 38.97 -12.48
C ILE A 359 -16.55 37.84 -11.55
N PRO A 360 -17.42 37.12 -10.82
CA PRO A 360 -17.00 36.00 -9.99
C PRO A 360 -16.41 34.87 -10.84
N VAL A 361 -15.35 34.22 -10.36
CA VAL A 361 -14.72 33.07 -11.01
C VAL A 361 -15.30 31.79 -10.42
N HIS A 362 -15.78 30.88 -11.26
CA HIS A 362 -16.27 29.56 -10.83
C HIS A 362 -15.23 28.47 -11.12
N LEU A 363 -15.25 27.40 -10.33
CA LEU A 363 -14.35 26.24 -10.49
C LEU A 363 -14.45 25.63 -11.90
N GLU A 364 -15.66 25.57 -12.41
CA GLU A 364 -16.00 25.06 -13.73
C GLU A 364 -15.51 25.99 -14.85
N ASP A 365 -15.26 27.28 -14.59
CA ASP A 365 -14.58 28.17 -15.54
C ASP A 365 -13.07 27.83 -15.62
N CYS A 366 -12.46 27.45 -14.50
CA CYS A 366 -11.08 26.97 -14.43
C CYS A 366 -10.92 25.60 -15.11
N LEU A 367 -11.91 24.70 -14.96
CA LEU A 367 -11.95 23.42 -15.67
C LEU A 367 -12.19 23.62 -17.17
N ASP A 368 -13.10 24.52 -17.56
CA ASP A 368 -13.31 24.89 -18.97
C ASP A 368 -12.04 25.44 -19.63
N GLU A 369 -11.25 26.27 -18.94
CA GLU A 369 -9.96 26.78 -19.43
C GLU A 369 -8.87 25.68 -19.49
N TYR A 370 -8.94 24.67 -18.61
CA TYR A 370 -8.00 23.54 -18.61
C TYR A 370 -8.25 22.54 -19.77
N PHE A 371 -9.52 22.29 -20.10
CA PHE A 371 -9.94 21.38 -21.16
C PHE A 371 -10.23 22.09 -22.52
N GLU A 372 -9.95 23.39 -22.63
CA GLU A 372 -10.12 24.15 -23.88
C GLU A 372 -9.22 23.61 -25.01
N VAL A 373 -9.74 23.60 -26.25
CA VAL A 373 -8.98 23.17 -27.43
C VAL A 373 -7.82 24.14 -27.70
N CYS A 374 -6.60 23.64 -27.58
CA CYS A 374 -5.39 24.41 -27.80
C CYS A 374 -4.92 24.30 -29.25
N MET A 375 -4.74 25.44 -29.92
CA MET A 375 -4.09 25.50 -31.24
C MET A 375 -2.57 25.43 -31.06
N LEU A 376 -1.93 24.52 -31.78
CA LEU A 376 -0.48 24.38 -31.88
C LEU A 376 -0.03 24.99 -33.21
N ASP A 377 0.31 26.27 -33.21
CA ASP A 377 0.68 27.06 -34.39
C ASP A 377 1.96 27.89 -34.16
N GLY A 378 2.44 28.56 -35.21
CA GLY A 378 3.62 29.43 -35.15
C GLY A 378 4.89 28.72 -34.67
N GLU A 379 5.48 29.19 -33.57
CA GLU A 379 6.67 28.57 -32.96
C GLU A 379 6.36 27.24 -32.24
N ASN A 380 5.09 26.92 -31.99
CA ASN A 380 4.64 25.72 -31.28
C ASN A 380 4.04 24.65 -32.21
N GLN A 381 4.32 24.71 -33.52
CA GLN A 381 3.78 23.76 -34.50
C GLN A 381 4.11 22.29 -34.18
N TYR A 382 3.18 21.41 -34.51
CA TYR A 382 3.31 19.97 -34.26
C TYR A 382 4.12 19.27 -35.37
N ALA A 383 5.17 18.54 -34.99
CA ALA A 383 5.91 17.66 -35.90
C ALA A 383 5.09 16.40 -36.23
N CYS A 384 4.37 16.42 -37.34
CA CYS A 384 3.51 15.31 -37.74
C CYS A 384 4.31 14.16 -38.37
N SER A 385 4.24 12.97 -37.77
CA SER A 385 4.95 11.76 -38.25
C SER A 385 4.47 11.25 -39.61
N ARG A 386 3.22 11.51 -40.01
CA ARG A 386 2.71 11.19 -41.37
C ARG A 386 3.10 12.21 -42.43
N CYS A 387 3.13 13.50 -42.09
CA CYS A 387 3.49 14.56 -43.03
C CYS A 387 5.00 14.80 -43.12
N CYS A 388 5.78 14.28 -42.15
CA CYS A 388 7.22 14.49 -42.00
C CYS A 388 7.64 15.98 -41.94
N LYS A 389 6.78 16.85 -41.40
CA LYS A 389 7.03 18.28 -41.21
C LYS A 389 6.25 18.87 -40.03
N HIS A 390 6.62 20.08 -39.65
CA HIS A 390 5.85 20.90 -38.71
C HIS A 390 4.59 21.43 -39.41
N VAL A 391 3.46 21.32 -38.72
CA VAL A 391 2.13 21.73 -39.18
C VAL A 391 1.33 22.30 -38.03
N ASP A 392 0.35 23.14 -38.35
CA ASP A 392 -0.63 23.57 -37.35
C ASP A 392 -1.46 22.35 -36.90
N ALA A 393 -1.75 22.24 -35.61
CA ALA A 393 -2.53 21.13 -35.07
C ALA A 393 -3.50 21.56 -33.97
N LYS A 394 -4.54 20.76 -33.76
CA LYS A 394 -5.48 20.94 -32.64
C LYS A 394 -5.13 19.95 -31.54
N LYS A 395 -4.71 20.44 -30.37
CA LYS A 395 -4.57 19.65 -29.16
C LYS A 395 -5.87 19.72 -28.35
N VAL A 396 -6.40 18.56 -27.98
CA VAL A 396 -7.51 18.37 -27.05
C VAL A 396 -6.99 17.54 -25.87
N VAL A 397 -7.41 17.91 -24.67
CA VAL A 397 -7.24 17.09 -23.45
C VAL A 397 -8.65 16.76 -22.98
N ALA A 398 -8.85 15.53 -22.51
CA ALA A 398 -10.09 15.08 -21.91
C ALA A 398 -9.81 13.92 -20.94
N ILE A 399 -10.78 13.55 -20.11
CA ILE A 399 -10.67 12.48 -19.11
C ILE A 399 -11.07 11.16 -19.77
N SER A 400 -10.12 10.23 -19.89
CA SER A 400 -10.34 8.85 -20.36
C SER A 400 -10.93 7.96 -19.26
N LYS A 401 -10.49 8.18 -18.02
CA LYS A 401 -10.95 7.47 -16.82
C LYS A 401 -11.04 8.41 -15.63
N LEU A 402 -12.22 8.47 -15.01
CA LEU A 402 -12.43 9.17 -13.75
C LEU A 402 -11.91 8.36 -12.53
N PRO A 403 -11.32 9.02 -11.51
CA PRO A 403 -10.99 8.39 -10.23
C PRO A 403 -12.19 8.39 -9.26
N GLU A 404 -12.15 7.55 -8.23
CA GLU A 404 -13.15 7.54 -7.16
C GLU A 404 -13.11 8.83 -6.31
N VAL A 405 -11.92 9.41 -6.13
CA VAL A 405 -11.72 10.72 -5.49
C VAL A 405 -10.90 11.63 -6.41
N VAL A 406 -11.50 12.73 -6.84
CA VAL A 406 -10.83 13.76 -7.65
C VAL A 406 -10.19 14.78 -6.70
N CYS A 407 -8.87 14.91 -6.77
CA CYS A 407 -8.13 16.01 -6.17
C CYS A 407 -7.96 17.13 -7.20
N ILE A 408 -8.47 18.33 -6.93
CA ILE A 408 -8.28 19.51 -7.78
C ILE A 408 -7.39 20.51 -7.05
N HIS A 409 -6.22 20.79 -7.60
CA HIS A 409 -5.29 21.80 -7.09
C HIS A 409 -5.42 23.07 -7.94
N LEU A 410 -5.75 24.19 -7.28
CA LEU A 410 -5.78 25.51 -7.91
C LEU A 410 -4.38 26.12 -7.88
N LYS A 411 -3.75 26.30 -9.05
CA LYS A 411 -2.40 26.88 -9.22
C LYS A 411 -2.35 28.34 -8.76
N ARG A 412 -2.29 28.56 -7.45
CA ARG A 412 -2.25 29.87 -6.80
C ARG A 412 -0.86 30.51 -6.77
N PHE A 413 0.20 29.72 -6.90
CA PHE A 413 1.56 30.24 -6.86
C PHE A 413 2.11 30.37 -8.28
N GLY A 414 2.56 31.58 -8.60
CA GLY A 414 3.23 31.91 -9.85
C GLY A 414 4.61 32.48 -9.60
N SER A 415 5.47 32.40 -10.60
CA SER A 415 6.77 33.07 -10.60
C SER A 415 6.97 33.76 -11.93
N ASP A 416 7.42 35.01 -11.88
CA ASP A 416 7.96 35.74 -13.03
C ASP A 416 9.47 35.94 -12.82
N ARG A 417 10.20 36.41 -13.84
CA ARG A 417 11.67 36.50 -13.90
C ARG A 417 12.37 37.20 -12.72
N ALA A 418 11.63 37.92 -11.89
CA ALA A 418 12.16 38.62 -10.71
C ALA A 418 11.44 38.32 -9.39
N HIS A 419 10.18 37.84 -9.39
CA HIS A 419 9.37 37.72 -8.17
C HIS A 419 8.35 36.57 -8.25
N SER A 420 8.18 35.86 -7.12
CA SER A 420 7.09 34.91 -6.91
C SER A 420 5.86 35.62 -6.33
N TYR A 421 4.67 35.25 -6.79
CA TYR A 421 3.40 35.88 -6.40
C TYR A 421 2.31 34.85 -6.07
N LYS A 422 1.29 35.28 -5.32
CA LYS A 422 0.13 34.47 -4.94
C LYS A 422 -1.15 35.05 -5.54
N ILE A 423 -1.94 34.20 -6.18
CA ILE A 423 -3.27 34.54 -6.71
C ILE A 423 -4.30 34.36 -5.59
N ASN A 424 -4.72 35.49 -5.02
CA ASN A 424 -5.72 35.55 -3.95
C ASN A 424 -7.17 35.66 -4.47
N THR A 425 -7.40 35.51 -5.78
CA THR A 425 -8.74 35.49 -6.38
C THR A 425 -9.58 34.38 -5.74
N HIS A 426 -10.74 34.75 -5.21
CA HIS A 426 -11.71 33.78 -4.72
C HIS A 426 -12.30 33.01 -5.91
N VAL A 427 -12.47 31.69 -5.75
CA VAL A 427 -13.04 30.81 -6.76
C VAL A 427 -14.24 30.13 -6.11
N ASN A 428 -15.43 30.34 -6.66
CA ASN A 428 -16.65 29.68 -6.21
C ASN A 428 -16.60 28.20 -6.62
N PHE A 429 -16.93 27.30 -5.71
CA PHE A 429 -17.00 25.86 -5.97
C PHE A 429 -18.30 25.26 -5.42
N PRO A 430 -18.91 24.27 -6.10
CA PRO A 430 -20.06 23.54 -5.56
C PRO A 430 -19.66 22.71 -4.34
N LEU A 431 -20.62 22.47 -3.43
CA LEU A 431 -20.43 21.53 -2.32
C LEU A 431 -20.92 20.11 -2.66
N GLU A 432 -21.87 20.01 -3.57
CA GLU A 432 -22.54 18.77 -3.99
C GLU A 432 -22.80 18.88 -5.51
N ASP A 433 -22.88 17.74 -6.19
CA ASP A 433 -23.19 17.62 -7.63
C ASP A 433 -22.25 18.38 -8.59
N LEU A 434 -20.92 18.33 -8.35
CA LEU A 434 -19.94 18.69 -9.38
C LEU A 434 -19.98 17.69 -10.54
N ASP A 435 -20.45 18.13 -11.70
CA ASP A 435 -20.54 17.33 -12.92
C ASP A 435 -19.25 17.43 -13.78
N LEU A 436 -18.59 16.28 -13.96
CA LEU A 436 -17.40 16.14 -14.81
C LEU A 436 -17.67 15.51 -16.18
N SER A 437 -18.92 15.10 -16.48
CA SER A 437 -19.28 14.38 -17.72
C SER A 437 -18.87 15.11 -19.00
N ARG A 438 -18.94 16.45 -18.96
CA ARG A 438 -18.58 17.36 -20.05
C ARG A 438 -17.08 17.36 -20.42
N TYR A 439 -16.24 16.72 -19.60
CA TYR A 439 -14.79 16.62 -19.81
C TYR A 439 -14.33 15.19 -20.14
N GLU A 440 -15.24 14.19 -20.21
CA GLU A 440 -14.92 12.79 -20.46
C GLU A 440 -14.82 12.42 -21.96
N THR A 441 -14.11 11.33 -22.29
CA THR A 441 -14.11 10.74 -23.63
C THR A 441 -15.01 9.51 -23.75
N GLY A 442 -16.05 9.62 -24.56
CA GLY A 442 -16.96 8.51 -24.88
C GLY A 442 -18.36 8.66 -24.26
N PRO A 443 -19.23 7.64 -24.40
CA PRO A 443 -20.54 7.64 -23.77
C PRO A 443 -20.40 7.35 -22.26
N SER A 444 -20.83 8.28 -21.42
CA SER A 444 -20.81 8.16 -19.95
C SER A 444 -21.66 6.97 -19.48
N SER A 445 -21.01 5.86 -19.11
CA SER A 445 -21.67 4.64 -18.61
C SER A 445 -21.89 4.63 -17.10
N SER A 446 -21.30 5.58 -16.36
CA SER A 446 -21.33 5.65 -14.90
C SER A 446 -21.48 7.09 -14.39
N THR A 447 -21.65 7.27 -13.07
CA THR A 447 -22.02 8.58 -12.48
C THR A 447 -20.86 9.58 -12.51
N SER A 448 -20.97 10.65 -13.31
CA SER A 448 -19.95 11.72 -13.38
C SER A 448 -20.08 12.81 -12.30
N LEU A 449 -20.94 12.58 -11.30
CA LEU A 449 -21.25 13.53 -10.23
C LEU A 449 -20.37 13.30 -9.00
N TYR A 450 -19.91 14.39 -8.40
CA TYR A 450 -19.03 14.37 -7.24
C TYR A 450 -19.50 15.35 -6.15
N ASP A 451 -19.37 14.92 -4.89
CA ASP A 451 -19.66 15.75 -3.72
C ASP A 451 -18.35 16.14 -3.01
N LEU A 452 -18.26 17.39 -2.53
CA LEU A 452 -17.08 17.92 -1.83
C LEU A 452 -17.05 17.40 -0.39
N TRP A 453 -15.91 16.85 0.03
CA TRP A 453 -15.72 16.36 1.40
C TRP A 453 -14.50 16.99 2.10
N GLY A 454 -13.55 17.54 1.35
CA GLY A 454 -12.32 18.11 1.90
C GLY A 454 -11.83 19.36 1.15
N ILE A 455 -11.24 20.30 1.88
CA ILE A 455 -10.57 21.49 1.34
C ILE A 455 -9.27 21.70 2.11
N ILE A 456 -8.19 22.05 1.43
CA ILE A 456 -7.01 22.67 2.05
C ILE A 456 -7.01 24.14 1.64
N THR A 457 -6.80 25.05 2.59
CA THR A 457 -6.55 26.48 2.30
C THR A 457 -5.10 26.83 2.63
N HIS A 458 -4.62 27.93 2.04
CA HIS A 458 -3.34 28.54 2.39
C HIS A 458 -3.58 30.00 2.77
N GLU A 459 -3.31 30.36 4.02
CA GLU A 459 -3.30 31.73 4.53
C GLU A 459 -1.89 32.33 4.37
N GLY A 460 -1.77 33.61 4.02
CA GLY A 460 -0.47 34.28 3.80
C GLY A 460 -0.37 34.98 2.45
N ASN A 461 0.54 35.96 2.33
CA ASN A 461 0.62 36.85 1.16
C ASN A 461 1.66 36.43 0.11
N THR A 462 2.51 35.45 0.40
CA THR A 462 3.56 34.99 -0.52
C THR A 462 3.51 33.47 -0.69
N PRO A 463 4.14 32.90 -1.75
CA PRO A 463 4.36 31.45 -1.85
C PRO A 463 5.43 30.92 -0.87
N ILE A 464 6.25 31.80 -0.30
CA ILE A 464 7.42 31.43 0.52
C ILE A 464 7.04 31.23 1.99
N SER A 465 6.01 31.94 2.47
CA SER A 465 5.53 31.79 3.84
C SER A 465 4.04 32.03 3.97
N GLY A 466 3.44 31.19 4.80
CA GLY A 466 2.03 31.18 5.13
C GLY A 466 1.69 30.00 6.04
N HIS A 467 0.40 29.68 6.12
CA HIS A 467 -0.16 28.67 7.02
C HIS A 467 -1.21 27.84 6.30
N TYR A 468 -1.22 26.53 6.56
CA TYR A 468 -2.15 25.59 5.92
C TYR A 468 -3.18 25.08 6.92
N LYS A 469 -4.45 25.06 6.49
CA LYS A 469 -5.57 24.53 7.26
C LYS A 469 -6.36 23.55 6.41
N ALA A 470 -6.98 22.57 7.07
CA ALA A 470 -7.90 21.64 6.42
C ALA A 470 -9.34 21.89 6.87
N PHE A 471 -10.29 21.71 5.96
CA PHE A 471 -11.72 21.76 6.23
C PHE A 471 -12.29 20.44 5.72
N CYS A 472 -12.86 19.61 6.59
CA CYS A 472 -13.39 18.30 6.20
C CYS A 472 -14.82 18.11 6.69
N ARG A 473 -15.65 17.44 5.88
CA ARG A 473 -16.97 16.94 6.27
C ARG A 473 -16.77 15.62 7.02
N ASN A 474 -17.11 15.57 8.31
CA ASN A 474 -17.06 14.33 9.07
C ASN A 474 -18.21 13.41 8.61
N ARG A 475 -17.89 12.14 8.35
CA ARG A 475 -18.86 11.14 7.88
C ARG A 475 -19.82 10.61 8.96
N GLU A 476 -19.50 10.75 10.25
CA GLU A 476 -20.35 10.22 11.33
C GLU A 476 -21.57 11.11 11.61
N ASP A 477 -21.44 12.43 11.45
CA ASP A 477 -22.52 13.41 11.67
C ASP A 477 -22.88 14.23 10.42
N GLY A 478 -22.08 14.15 9.36
CA GLY A 478 -22.27 14.86 8.09
C GLY A 478 -21.85 16.33 8.12
N VAL A 479 -21.21 16.81 9.19
CA VAL A 479 -20.95 18.25 9.43
C VAL A 479 -19.51 18.65 9.10
N TRP A 480 -19.30 19.92 8.75
CA TRP A 480 -18.00 20.48 8.43
C TRP A 480 -17.21 20.92 9.67
N TYR A 481 -15.91 20.64 9.64
CA TYR A 481 -14.94 21.01 10.68
C TYR A 481 -13.68 21.62 10.07
N GLU A 482 -13.22 22.75 10.63
CA GLU A 482 -11.90 23.33 10.40
C GLU A 482 -10.89 22.67 11.35
N PHE A 483 -9.77 22.25 10.79
CA PHE A 483 -8.62 21.67 11.48
C PHE A 483 -7.43 22.62 11.28
N ASP A 484 -7.20 23.46 12.28
CA ASP A 484 -6.10 24.42 12.37
C ASP A 484 -5.05 23.88 13.35
N ASP A 485 -4.15 23.04 12.82
CA ASP A 485 -3.21 22.21 13.59
C ASP A 485 -3.91 21.50 14.78
N ASN A 486 -3.68 21.96 16.01
CA ASN A 486 -4.21 21.38 17.24
C ASN A 486 -5.62 21.88 17.62
N VAL A 487 -6.24 22.74 16.81
CA VAL A 487 -7.57 23.30 17.06
C VAL A 487 -8.55 22.71 16.06
N VAL A 488 -9.69 22.21 16.55
CA VAL A 488 -10.78 21.68 15.73
C VAL A 488 -12.03 22.52 16.00
N THR A 489 -12.58 23.14 14.95
CA THR A 489 -13.72 24.07 15.06
C THR A 489 -14.87 23.61 14.16
N LYS A 490 -16.07 23.48 14.72
CA LYS A 490 -17.28 23.15 13.94
C LYS A 490 -17.71 24.35 13.09
N LEU A 491 -18.04 24.13 11.82
CA LEU A 491 -18.43 25.16 10.87
C LEU A 491 -19.76 24.85 10.15
N ASP A 492 -20.37 25.91 9.65
CA ASP A 492 -21.55 25.87 8.77
C ASP A 492 -21.13 25.87 7.29
N GLY A 493 -21.90 25.21 6.42
CA GLY A 493 -21.60 25.04 4.99
C GLY A 493 -21.49 26.37 4.23
N GLU A 494 -22.23 27.40 4.65
CA GLU A 494 -22.15 28.75 4.07
C GLU A 494 -20.84 29.50 4.41
N LEU A 495 -20.07 29.03 5.39
CA LEU A 495 -18.71 29.52 5.65
C LEU A 495 -17.66 28.75 4.83
N ILE A 496 -17.95 27.50 4.44
CA ILE A 496 -17.08 26.68 3.60
C ILE A 496 -17.00 27.24 2.18
N LYS A 497 -18.13 27.64 1.58
CA LYS A 497 -18.18 28.28 0.25
C LYS A 497 -17.33 29.56 0.14
N LYS A 498 -17.07 30.24 1.27
CA LYS A 498 -16.29 31.50 1.33
C LYS A 498 -14.78 31.28 1.48
N GLN A 499 -14.33 30.04 1.64
CA GLN A 499 -12.92 29.72 1.85
C GLN A 499 -12.09 29.89 0.58
N ASN A 500 -10.86 30.40 0.72
CA ASN A 500 -9.92 30.48 -0.38
C ASN A 500 -9.20 29.14 -0.58
N ALA A 501 -9.93 28.18 -1.17
CA ALA A 501 -9.45 26.84 -1.45
C ALA A 501 -8.14 26.84 -2.24
N TYR A 502 -7.14 26.10 -1.74
CA TYR A 502 -5.88 25.80 -2.42
C TYR A 502 -5.97 24.45 -3.14
N ALA A 503 -6.47 23.44 -2.44
CA ALA A 503 -6.86 22.14 -3.01
C ALA A 503 -8.27 21.76 -2.56
N LEU A 504 -9.03 21.13 -3.46
CA LEU A 504 -10.40 20.65 -3.28
C LEU A 504 -10.42 19.14 -3.46
N PHE A 505 -11.13 18.43 -2.59
CA PHE A 505 -11.21 16.98 -2.58
C PHE A 505 -12.68 16.55 -2.71
N TYR A 506 -12.96 15.94 -3.85
CA TYR A 506 -14.29 15.53 -4.30
C TYR A 506 -14.38 14.01 -4.32
N VAL A 507 -15.42 13.42 -3.74
CA VAL A 507 -15.69 11.97 -3.76
C VAL A 507 -16.85 11.70 -4.71
N ARG A 508 -16.74 10.60 -5.46
CA ARG A 508 -17.74 10.23 -6.45
C ARG A 508 -19.07 9.88 -5.77
N LYS A 509 -20.17 10.35 -6.36
CA LYS A 509 -21.51 10.17 -5.78
C LYS A 509 -21.99 8.74 -6.02
N GLN A 510 -22.21 8.02 -4.92
CA GLN A 510 -22.74 6.67 -4.94
C GLN A 510 -24.25 6.65 -5.26
N ASN A 511 -24.70 5.67 -6.03
CA ASN A 511 -26.13 5.40 -6.18
C ASN A 511 -26.64 4.67 -4.93
N VAL A 512 -27.21 5.42 -3.98
CA VAL A 512 -27.62 4.90 -2.67
C VAL A 512 -28.73 3.84 -2.79
N GLU A 513 -29.67 4.02 -3.71
CA GLU A 513 -30.80 3.09 -3.91
C GLU A 513 -30.32 1.75 -4.48
N GLU A 514 -29.47 1.80 -5.50
CA GLU A 514 -28.83 0.62 -6.10
C GLU A 514 -27.93 -0.11 -5.10
N ASN A 515 -27.09 0.62 -4.35
CA ASN A 515 -26.24 0.04 -3.31
C ASN A 515 -27.03 -0.61 -2.17
N GLN A 516 -28.22 -0.07 -1.83
CA GLN A 516 -29.12 -0.69 -0.86
C GLN A 516 -29.79 -1.95 -1.43
N LEU A 517 -30.27 -1.90 -2.66
CA LEU A 517 -30.89 -3.04 -3.34
C LEU A 517 -29.91 -4.20 -3.50
N ILE A 518 -28.65 -3.92 -3.89
CA ILE A 518 -27.60 -4.92 -3.99
C ILE A 518 -27.35 -5.54 -2.61
N LYS A 519 -27.18 -4.75 -1.55
CA LYS A 519 -26.98 -5.27 -0.19
C LYS A 519 -28.13 -6.16 0.30
N GLN A 520 -29.38 -5.74 0.08
CA GLN A 520 -30.56 -6.56 0.38
C GLN A 520 -30.57 -7.87 -0.42
N THR A 521 -30.26 -7.81 -1.72
CA THR A 521 -30.19 -8.99 -2.59
C THR A 521 -29.09 -9.97 -2.16
N LEU A 522 -27.95 -9.45 -1.65
CA LEU A 522 -26.86 -10.26 -1.12
C LEU A 522 -27.26 -10.97 0.19
N ASP A 523 -27.93 -10.26 1.10
CA ASP A 523 -28.39 -10.81 2.37
C ASP A 523 -29.52 -11.84 2.20
N GLU A 524 -30.49 -11.59 1.30
CA GLU A 524 -31.62 -12.50 1.04
C GLU A 524 -31.21 -13.81 0.37
N ASN A 525 -30.16 -13.81 -0.46
CA ASN A 525 -29.66 -15.00 -1.16
C ASN A 525 -28.65 -15.85 -0.36
N PHE A 526 -28.44 -15.54 0.92
CA PHE A 526 -27.50 -16.25 1.79
C PHE A 526 -28.11 -17.53 2.42
N ASP A 527 -28.18 -18.62 1.64
CA ASP A 527 -28.37 -19.98 2.19
C ASP A 527 -27.04 -20.56 2.72
N PRO A 528 -26.92 -20.92 4.03
CA PRO A 528 -25.72 -21.53 4.60
C PRO A 528 -25.30 -22.88 3.97
N ASN A 529 -26.23 -23.56 3.29
CA ASN A 529 -26.06 -24.89 2.70
C ASN A 529 -25.77 -24.88 1.18
N ALA A 530 -25.83 -23.71 0.54
CA ALA A 530 -25.58 -23.58 -0.90
C ALA A 530 -24.12 -23.88 -1.26
N LYS A 531 -23.85 -24.09 -2.57
CA LYS A 531 -22.48 -24.19 -3.09
C LYS A 531 -21.75 -22.88 -2.78
N LYS A 532 -20.55 -23.00 -2.20
CA LYS A 532 -19.70 -21.88 -1.82
C LYS A 532 -18.65 -21.62 -2.90
N CYS A 533 -18.32 -20.36 -3.08
CA CYS A 533 -17.23 -19.90 -3.94
C CYS A 533 -16.50 -18.74 -3.26
N TYR A 534 -15.41 -18.30 -3.87
CA TYR A 534 -14.43 -17.41 -3.27
C TYR A 534 -14.29 -16.11 -4.08
N ILE A 535 -14.25 -14.99 -3.37
CA ILE A 535 -14.13 -13.65 -3.97
C ILE A 535 -13.12 -12.80 -3.20
N SER A 536 -12.45 -11.89 -3.92
CA SER A 536 -11.51 -10.93 -3.35
C SER A 536 -12.17 -10.06 -2.27
N ARG A 537 -11.58 -10.00 -1.07
CA ARG A 537 -11.96 -9.00 -0.06
C ARG A 537 -11.63 -7.59 -0.51
N LYS A 538 -10.57 -7.42 -1.32
CA LYS A 538 -10.22 -6.11 -1.89
C LYS A 538 -11.32 -5.62 -2.84
N TRP A 539 -11.89 -6.50 -3.66
CA TRP A 539 -13.02 -6.14 -4.53
C TRP A 539 -14.31 -5.92 -3.73
N LEU A 540 -14.64 -6.76 -2.74
CA LEU A 540 -15.79 -6.50 -1.85
C LEU A 540 -15.68 -5.18 -1.08
N PHE A 541 -14.47 -4.79 -0.66
CA PHE A 541 -14.22 -3.47 -0.08
C PHE A 541 -14.54 -2.34 -1.08
N LYS A 542 -14.19 -2.49 -2.36
CA LYS A 542 -14.59 -1.54 -3.40
C LYS A 542 -16.11 -1.50 -3.53
N LEU A 543 -16.78 -2.65 -3.61
CA LEU A 543 -18.25 -2.73 -3.71
C LEU A 543 -18.97 -2.00 -2.55
N ASP A 544 -18.43 -2.05 -1.33
CA ASP A 544 -19.01 -1.38 -0.17
C ASP A 544 -18.66 0.13 -0.07
N ARG A 545 -17.58 0.60 -0.73
CA ARG A 545 -16.99 1.93 -0.48
C ARG A 545 -16.81 2.82 -1.69
N PHE A 546 -16.87 2.29 -2.91
CA PHE A 546 -16.65 3.03 -4.14
C PHE A 546 -17.99 3.19 -4.87
N ALA A 547 -18.20 4.31 -5.56
CA ALA A 547 -19.34 4.49 -6.47
C ALA A 547 -19.21 3.60 -7.72
N GLU A 548 -17.98 3.35 -8.19
CA GLU A 548 -17.73 2.39 -9.28
C GLU A 548 -16.64 1.38 -8.86
N PRO A 549 -17.00 0.17 -8.37
CA PRO A 549 -16.03 -0.83 -7.93
C PRO A 549 -15.24 -1.47 -9.09
N GLY A 550 -15.76 -1.36 -10.31
CA GLY A 550 -15.26 -2.04 -11.51
C GLY A 550 -15.57 -3.54 -11.52
N CYS A 551 -15.21 -4.22 -12.61
CA CYS A 551 -15.42 -5.65 -12.76
C CYS A 551 -14.77 -6.47 -11.63
N ILE A 552 -15.33 -7.64 -11.33
CA ILE A 552 -14.76 -8.54 -10.32
C ILE A 552 -13.36 -8.96 -10.74
N THR A 553 -12.39 -8.86 -9.83
CA THR A 553 -11.02 -9.36 -10.05
C THR A 553 -10.56 -10.22 -8.88
N ASN A 554 -10.35 -11.51 -9.11
CA ASN A 554 -9.75 -12.44 -8.13
C ASN A 554 -8.21 -12.58 -8.29
N TYR A 555 -7.61 -11.80 -9.20
CA TYR A 555 -6.16 -11.79 -9.49
C TYR A 555 -5.28 -11.14 -8.40
N ASP A 556 -5.87 -10.66 -7.32
CA ASP A 556 -5.15 -10.18 -6.14
C ASP A 556 -4.61 -11.34 -5.28
N PHE A 557 -5.36 -12.43 -5.13
CA PHE A 557 -4.92 -13.65 -4.43
C PHE A 557 -4.52 -14.81 -5.36
N LEU A 558 -5.01 -14.82 -6.60
CA LEU A 558 -4.62 -15.81 -7.62
C LEU A 558 -3.36 -15.42 -8.39
N CYS A 559 -2.62 -16.41 -8.86
CA CYS A 559 -1.56 -16.24 -9.86
C CYS A 559 -2.09 -16.41 -11.28
N GLU A 560 -1.23 -16.18 -12.27
CA GLU A 560 -1.50 -16.39 -13.71
C GLU A 560 -2.00 -17.82 -14.05
N HIS A 561 -1.71 -18.81 -13.21
CA HIS A 561 -2.15 -20.21 -13.37
C HIS A 561 -3.51 -20.51 -12.72
N GLY A 562 -4.24 -19.50 -12.20
CA GLY A 562 -5.56 -19.68 -11.58
C GLY A 562 -5.54 -20.34 -10.19
N ALA A 563 -4.38 -20.37 -9.51
CA ALA A 563 -4.17 -20.98 -8.20
C ALA A 563 -3.60 -19.96 -7.20
N ILE A 564 -3.65 -20.23 -5.89
CA ILE A 564 -3.18 -19.28 -4.87
C ILE A 564 -1.70 -18.95 -5.08
N ARG A 565 -1.38 -17.66 -4.95
CA ARG A 565 0.00 -17.18 -4.84
C ARG A 565 0.66 -17.64 -3.52
N PRO A 566 1.86 -18.26 -3.55
CA PRO A 566 2.56 -18.74 -2.36
C PRO A 566 2.67 -17.69 -1.24
N GLU A 567 2.95 -16.43 -1.59
CA GLU A 567 3.07 -15.31 -0.66
C GLU A 567 1.81 -15.08 0.20
N PHE A 568 0.63 -15.43 -0.32
CA PHE A 568 -0.68 -15.20 0.31
C PHE A 568 -1.24 -16.44 1.01
N SER A 569 -0.55 -17.58 0.93
CA SER A 569 -0.99 -18.83 1.55
C SER A 569 -1.08 -18.76 3.09
N GLU A 570 -0.32 -17.86 3.73
CA GLU A 570 -0.40 -17.58 5.17
C GLU A 570 -1.48 -16.54 5.54
N TYR A 571 -1.99 -15.77 4.56
CA TYR A 571 -2.90 -14.61 4.76
C TYR A 571 -4.20 -14.75 3.93
N LEU A 572 -4.58 -15.99 3.62
CA LEU A 572 -5.72 -16.29 2.74
C LEU A 572 -7.03 -15.74 3.32
N ASP A 573 -7.27 -15.94 4.61
CA ASP A 573 -8.47 -15.46 5.31
C ASP A 573 -8.61 -13.92 5.30
N GLU A 574 -7.48 -13.21 5.25
CA GLU A 574 -7.41 -11.73 5.15
C GLU A 574 -7.57 -11.23 3.71
N SER A 575 -7.38 -12.10 2.71
CA SER A 575 -7.41 -11.74 1.27
C SER A 575 -8.73 -12.17 0.60
N VAL A 576 -9.35 -13.24 1.09
CA VAL A 576 -10.47 -13.93 0.43
C VAL A 576 -11.70 -13.98 1.33
N ALA A 577 -12.87 -13.72 0.75
CA ALA A 577 -14.18 -13.94 1.35
C ALA A 577 -14.87 -15.15 0.71
N VAL A 578 -15.68 -15.84 1.51
CA VAL A 578 -16.53 -16.95 1.05
C VAL A 578 -17.94 -16.42 0.85
N ILE A 579 -18.50 -16.66 -0.34
CA ILE A 579 -19.87 -16.28 -0.72
C ILE A 579 -20.59 -17.49 -1.34
N ASN A 580 -21.89 -17.37 -1.55
CA ASN A 580 -22.66 -18.38 -2.27
C ASN A 580 -22.49 -18.22 -3.79
N ASP A 581 -22.58 -19.32 -4.53
CA ASP A 581 -22.55 -19.32 -6.00
C ASP A 581 -23.67 -18.44 -6.60
N SER A 582 -24.88 -18.45 -6.03
CA SER A 582 -25.99 -17.55 -6.42
C SER A 582 -25.62 -16.06 -6.31
N ILE A 583 -24.90 -15.70 -5.24
CA ILE A 583 -24.38 -14.35 -5.02
C ILE A 583 -23.32 -14.02 -6.07
N TRP A 584 -22.40 -14.95 -6.38
CA TRP A 584 -21.43 -14.75 -7.45
C TRP A 584 -22.11 -14.50 -8.80
N GLN A 585 -23.08 -15.34 -9.21
CA GLN A 585 -23.75 -15.16 -10.50
C GLN A 585 -24.41 -13.78 -10.59
N THR A 586 -25.11 -13.35 -9.53
CA THR A 586 -25.73 -12.02 -9.46
C THR A 586 -24.70 -10.89 -9.60
N LEU A 587 -23.58 -10.97 -8.88
CA LEU A 587 -22.51 -9.97 -8.96
C LEU A 587 -21.81 -9.98 -10.33
N PHE A 588 -21.65 -11.15 -10.95
CA PHE A 588 -21.06 -11.32 -12.27
C PHE A 588 -21.99 -10.81 -13.39
N GLU A 589 -23.31 -10.96 -13.26
CA GLU A 589 -24.29 -10.39 -14.19
C GLU A 589 -24.30 -8.84 -14.14
N ILE A 590 -24.09 -8.25 -12.97
CA ILE A 590 -24.05 -6.79 -12.79
C ILE A 590 -22.69 -6.20 -13.21
N TYR A 591 -21.58 -6.75 -12.72
CA TYR A 591 -20.24 -6.15 -12.84
C TYR A 591 -19.31 -6.88 -13.82
N GLY A 592 -19.60 -8.13 -14.20
CA GLY A 592 -18.70 -8.97 -15.00
C GLY A 592 -17.34 -9.25 -14.32
N GLY A 593 -16.38 -9.73 -15.12
CA GLY A 593 -15.00 -9.97 -14.68
C GLY A 593 -14.70 -11.44 -14.36
N GLY A 594 -13.97 -11.70 -13.27
CA GLY A 594 -13.59 -13.04 -12.81
C GLY A 594 -12.14 -13.17 -12.35
N PRO A 595 -11.55 -14.38 -12.38
CA PRO A 595 -12.21 -15.66 -12.65
C PRO A 595 -13.10 -16.12 -11.48
N TYR A 596 -14.08 -16.98 -11.78
CA TYR A 596 -14.82 -17.74 -10.75
C TYR A 596 -13.89 -18.74 -10.05
N VAL A 597 -14.07 -18.92 -8.74
CA VAL A 597 -13.24 -19.79 -7.89
C VAL A 597 -14.14 -20.57 -6.94
N ASP A 598 -14.30 -21.88 -7.14
CA ASP A 598 -14.90 -22.80 -6.16
C ASP A 598 -13.89 -23.62 -5.37
N GLU A 599 -12.66 -23.76 -5.88
CA GLU A 599 -11.58 -24.45 -5.18
C GLU A 599 -10.32 -23.59 -5.05
N ILE A 600 -9.70 -23.66 -3.88
CA ILE A 600 -8.50 -22.91 -3.51
C ILE A 600 -7.32 -23.88 -3.45
N ASN A 601 -6.55 -23.91 -4.53
CA ASN A 601 -5.44 -24.82 -4.73
C ASN A 601 -4.08 -24.07 -4.73
N GLN A 602 -3.03 -24.69 -4.20
CA GLN A 602 -1.68 -24.10 -4.19
C GLN A 602 -1.03 -24.25 -5.57
N CYS A 603 -0.46 -23.16 -6.10
CA CYS A 603 0.24 -23.21 -7.39
C CYS A 603 1.65 -23.80 -7.24
N GLU A 604 1.85 -25.07 -7.58
CA GLU A 604 3.15 -25.76 -7.45
C GLU A 604 4.31 -25.07 -8.22
N PRO A 605 4.14 -24.62 -9.49
CA PRO A 605 5.19 -23.88 -10.20
C PRO A 605 5.59 -22.57 -9.52
N CYS A 606 4.61 -21.81 -9.02
CA CYS A 606 4.89 -20.59 -8.24
C CYS A 606 5.51 -20.94 -6.89
N PHE A 607 5.08 -22.00 -6.22
CA PHE A 607 5.61 -22.42 -4.92
C PHE A 607 7.07 -22.82 -4.99
N GLU A 608 7.49 -23.61 -5.98
CA GLU A 608 8.91 -23.93 -6.19
C GLU A 608 9.73 -22.68 -6.56
N ARG A 609 9.17 -21.75 -7.34
CA ARG A 609 9.81 -20.45 -7.64
C ARG A 609 10.00 -19.61 -6.37
N TRP A 610 8.99 -19.53 -5.52
CA TRP A 610 8.99 -18.81 -4.24
C TRP A 610 9.96 -19.45 -3.24
N LYS A 611 9.87 -20.77 -3.04
CA LYS A 611 10.72 -21.58 -2.18
C LYS A 611 12.20 -21.47 -2.56
N LYS A 612 12.51 -21.41 -3.86
CA LYS A 612 13.87 -21.14 -4.35
C LYS A 612 14.35 -19.74 -4.00
N ALA A 613 13.51 -18.71 -4.14
CA ALA A 613 13.85 -17.33 -3.75
C ALA A 613 14.03 -17.17 -2.22
N VAL A 614 13.16 -17.81 -1.42
CA VAL A 614 13.23 -17.82 0.05
C VAL A 614 14.45 -18.60 0.55
N SER A 615 14.79 -19.73 -0.09
CA SER A 615 15.99 -20.50 0.25
C SER A 615 17.28 -19.73 -0.02
N VAL A 616 17.33 -18.95 -1.11
CA VAL A 616 18.45 -18.02 -1.38
C VAL A 616 18.55 -16.95 -0.27
N ARG A 617 17.44 -16.27 0.06
CA ARG A 617 17.40 -15.26 1.14
C ARG A 617 17.85 -15.82 2.51
N LEU A 618 17.46 -17.05 2.86
CA LEU A 618 17.87 -17.70 4.12
C LEU A 618 19.33 -18.13 4.11
N PHE A 619 19.84 -18.65 2.99
CA PHE A 619 21.24 -19.04 2.82
C PHE A 619 22.18 -17.82 2.91
N GLU A 620 21.83 -16.71 2.25
CA GLU A 620 22.55 -15.42 2.31
C GLU A 620 22.68 -14.90 3.75
N GLN A 621 21.65 -15.07 4.58
CA GLN A 621 21.65 -14.62 5.99
C GLN A 621 22.46 -15.52 6.94
N THR A 622 22.61 -16.81 6.63
CA THR A 622 23.18 -17.82 7.56
C THR A 622 24.62 -18.19 7.24
N SER A 623 24.92 -18.51 5.98
CA SER A 623 26.21 -19.06 5.55
C SER A 623 27.37 -18.09 5.79
N THR A 624 27.15 -16.80 5.50
CA THR A 624 28.18 -15.75 5.59
C THR A 624 28.61 -15.43 7.03
N ARG A 625 27.77 -15.73 8.04
CA ARG A 625 28.09 -15.49 9.46
C ARG A 625 28.83 -16.64 10.12
N LEU A 626 28.42 -17.89 9.85
CA LEU A 626 28.94 -19.06 10.57
C LEU A 626 30.36 -19.44 10.11
N ALA A 627 30.67 -19.32 8.81
CA ALA A 627 31.99 -19.60 8.27
C ALA A 627 33.07 -18.66 8.87
N LYS A 628 32.77 -17.34 8.91
CA LYS A 628 33.67 -16.30 9.43
C LYS A 628 34.00 -16.46 10.91
N GLN A 629 33.06 -16.95 11.72
CA GLN A 629 33.26 -17.07 13.17
C GLN A 629 34.05 -18.31 13.59
N THR A 630 34.11 -19.34 12.74
CA THR A 630 34.58 -20.67 13.17
C THR A 630 35.93 -21.08 12.55
N TYR A 631 36.18 -20.78 11.27
CA TYR A 631 37.41 -21.21 10.58
C TYR A 631 37.96 -20.14 9.60
N PRO A 632 38.61 -19.07 10.10
CA PRO A 632 39.08 -17.95 9.26
C PRO A 632 40.09 -18.35 8.18
N SER A 633 40.92 -19.37 8.43
CA SER A 633 41.93 -19.88 7.47
C SER A 633 41.33 -20.45 6.19
N LEU A 634 40.08 -20.94 6.23
CA LEU A 634 39.39 -21.56 5.10
C LEU A 634 38.64 -20.55 4.21
N THR A 635 38.87 -19.25 4.42
CA THR A 635 38.29 -18.17 3.61
C THR A 635 39.29 -17.65 2.59
N TYR A 636 38.81 -17.23 1.41
CA TYR A 636 39.62 -16.55 0.40
C TYR A 636 40.24 -15.26 0.93
N SER A 637 39.65 -14.64 1.96
CA SER A 637 40.22 -13.50 2.68
C SER A 637 41.57 -13.79 3.37
N SER A 638 42.02 -15.05 3.43
CA SER A 638 43.38 -15.42 3.90
C SER A 638 44.46 -15.34 2.80
N VAL A 639 44.08 -15.28 1.52
CA VAL A 639 45.00 -15.32 0.36
C VAL A 639 44.77 -14.19 -0.65
N LEU A 640 43.54 -13.65 -0.73
CA LEU A 640 43.17 -12.53 -1.61
C LEU A 640 42.61 -11.33 -0.82
N PRO A 641 42.74 -10.10 -1.35
CA PRO A 641 42.04 -8.93 -0.81
C PRO A 641 40.52 -9.10 -0.89
N GLN A 642 39.79 -8.31 -0.11
CA GLN A 642 38.33 -8.20 -0.23
C GLN A 642 37.93 -7.62 -1.60
N ASN A 643 36.71 -7.94 -2.03
CA ASN A 643 36.12 -7.44 -3.26
C ASN A 643 35.41 -6.09 -3.03
N LEU A 644 35.31 -5.31 -4.11
CA LEU A 644 34.55 -4.08 -4.17
C LEU A 644 33.34 -4.25 -5.08
N VAL A 645 32.19 -3.76 -4.63
CA VAL A 645 30.96 -3.69 -5.42
C VAL A 645 30.44 -2.25 -5.43
N HIS A 646 29.89 -1.81 -6.55
CA HIS A 646 29.32 -0.47 -6.65
C HIS A 646 28.16 -0.29 -5.66
N ARG A 647 28.19 0.80 -4.90
CA ARG A 647 27.29 1.03 -3.75
C ARG A 647 25.82 1.11 -4.17
N ASP A 648 25.52 1.65 -5.34
CA ASP A 648 24.16 1.72 -5.89
C ASP A 648 23.58 0.31 -6.10
N TRP A 649 24.43 -0.64 -6.54
CA TRP A 649 24.03 -2.04 -6.71
C TRP A 649 23.75 -2.71 -5.36
N ILE A 650 24.63 -2.52 -4.37
CA ILE A 650 24.42 -3.02 -3.01
C ILE A 650 23.15 -2.42 -2.39
N THR A 651 22.91 -1.11 -2.57
CA THR A 651 21.71 -0.44 -2.04
C THR A 651 20.44 -1.00 -2.68
N THR A 652 20.46 -1.29 -3.98
CA THR A 652 19.36 -1.96 -4.70
C THR A 652 19.15 -3.39 -4.16
N PHE A 653 20.23 -4.13 -3.91
CA PHE A 653 20.18 -5.48 -3.35
C PHE A 653 19.70 -5.52 -1.90
N GLU A 654 20.14 -4.60 -1.04
CA GLU A 654 19.64 -4.47 0.34
C GLU A 654 18.15 -4.09 0.36
N THR A 655 17.70 -3.23 -0.57
CA THR A 655 16.28 -2.91 -0.74
C THR A 655 15.48 -4.14 -1.18
N TYR A 656 16.01 -4.92 -2.13
CA TYR A 656 15.45 -6.23 -2.54
C TYR A 656 15.40 -7.28 -1.42
N LEU A 657 16.27 -7.20 -0.42
CA LEU A 657 16.21 -8.09 0.75
C LEU A 657 15.22 -7.60 1.82
N ALA A 658 15.07 -6.28 1.97
CA ALA A 658 14.14 -5.68 2.92
C ALA A 658 12.68 -5.69 2.45
N ASP A 659 12.46 -5.61 1.13
CA ASP A 659 11.15 -5.56 0.49
C ASP A 659 10.94 -6.78 -0.44
N PRO A 660 9.96 -7.66 -0.17
CA PRO A 660 9.67 -8.81 -1.01
C PRO A 660 9.13 -8.45 -2.41
N TYR A 661 8.69 -7.21 -2.64
CA TYR A 661 8.10 -6.73 -3.90
C TYR A 661 9.06 -5.90 -4.77
N HIS A 662 10.18 -5.43 -4.23
CA HIS A 662 11.19 -4.70 -4.99
C HIS A 662 11.73 -5.56 -6.15
N PRO A 663 11.95 -4.98 -7.35
CA PRO A 663 12.42 -5.75 -8.50
C PRO A 663 13.80 -6.37 -8.24
N ARG A 664 14.02 -7.55 -8.81
CA ARG A 664 15.30 -8.27 -8.70
C ARG A 664 16.44 -7.37 -9.23
N PRO A 665 17.56 -7.21 -8.49
CA PRO A 665 18.72 -6.46 -8.96
C PRO A 665 19.21 -6.93 -10.34
N ARG A 666 19.65 -5.97 -11.15
CA ARG A 666 20.35 -6.19 -12.44
C ARG A 666 21.69 -6.92 -12.20
N PRO A 667 22.38 -7.40 -13.24
CA PRO A 667 23.76 -7.89 -13.09
C PRO A 667 24.68 -6.85 -12.41
N ILE A 668 25.66 -7.34 -11.66
CA ILE A 668 26.63 -6.48 -10.94
C ILE A 668 27.38 -5.63 -11.95
N ASN A 669 27.35 -4.31 -11.79
CA ASN A 669 28.13 -3.39 -12.63
C ASN A 669 29.19 -2.69 -11.79
N ASN A 670 30.43 -3.14 -11.94
CA ASN A 670 31.61 -2.58 -11.28
C ASN A 670 32.47 -1.73 -12.21
N ALA A 671 32.03 -1.44 -13.44
CA ALA A 671 32.86 -0.74 -14.43
C ALA A 671 33.28 0.66 -13.94
N GLY A 672 32.40 1.36 -13.21
CA GLY A 672 32.70 2.66 -12.59
C GLY A 672 33.69 2.61 -11.41
N LEU A 673 34.12 1.42 -10.98
CA LEU A 673 35.12 1.23 -9.92
C LEU A 673 36.55 1.04 -10.46
N LEU A 674 36.79 1.14 -11.77
CA LEU A 674 38.12 0.99 -12.37
C LEU A 674 38.55 2.22 -13.15
N THR A 675 39.82 2.63 -12.95
CA THR A 675 40.50 3.58 -13.83
C THR A 675 41.57 2.86 -14.64
N GLN A 676 41.59 3.09 -15.96
CA GLN A 676 42.70 2.66 -16.82
C GLN A 676 43.85 3.68 -16.77
N LEU A 677 45.07 3.20 -16.56
CA LEU A 677 46.29 4.00 -16.64
C LEU A 677 47.13 3.58 -17.84
N MET A 678 47.27 4.48 -18.82
CA MET A 678 48.10 4.24 -20.01
C MET A 678 49.58 4.49 -19.71
N ARG A 679 50.33 3.43 -19.37
CA ARG A 679 51.81 3.44 -19.37
C ARG A 679 52.37 2.17 -20.02
N ASN A 680 53.34 2.35 -20.91
CA ASN A 680 54.20 1.30 -21.48
C ASN A 680 53.49 0.03 -22.00
N ARG A 681 52.50 0.18 -22.91
CA ARG A 681 51.88 -0.91 -23.70
C ARG A 681 51.35 -2.11 -22.90
N SER A 682 51.04 -1.95 -21.62
CA SER A 682 50.40 -2.98 -20.80
C SER A 682 49.11 -2.43 -20.19
N HIS A 683 48.00 -3.13 -20.40
CA HIS A 683 46.71 -2.75 -19.82
C HIS A 683 46.69 -3.15 -18.35
N ARG A 684 46.82 -2.17 -17.44
CA ARG A 684 46.63 -2.36 -16.00
C ARG A 684 45.54 -1.44 -15.47
N SER A 685 44.60 -2.02 -14.73
CA SER A 685 43.47 -1.32 -14.13
C SER A 685 43.72 -1.13 -12.63
N ARG A 686 43.29 0.00 -12.08
CA ARG A 686 43.34 0.28 -10.64
C ARG A 686 41.96 0.56 -10.06
N PRO A 687 41.69 0.17 -8.80
CA PRO A 687 40.41 0.39 -8.16
C PRO A 687 40.23 1.86 -7.74
N LEU A 688 39.05 2.41 -8.00
CA LEU A 688 38.60 3.70 -7.47
C LEU A 688 37.99 3.49 -6.08
N VAL A 689 38.83 3.60 -5.05
CA VAL A 689 38.38 3.51 -3.65
C VAL A 689 37.78 4.86 -3.22
N GLY A 690 36.46 4.95 -3.17
CA GLY A 690 35.71 6.16 -2.80
C GLY A 690 34.32 5.83 -2.21
N PRO A 691 33.47 6.84 -1.92
CA PRO A 691 32.19 6.64 -1.26
C PRO A 691 31.22 5.69 -1.98
N SER A 692 31.37 5.57 -3.30
CA SER A 692 30.59 4.72 -4.21
C SER A 692 31.05 3.26 -4.25
N ALA A 693 32.07 2.87 -3.50
CA ALA A 693 32.57 1.49 -3.42
C ALA A 693 32.23 0.87 -2.05
N GLN A 694 31.56 -0.28 -2.04
CA GLN A 694 31.30 -1.06 -0.84
C GLN A 694 32.25 -2.27 -0.78
N GLN A 695 32.88 -2.48 0.37
CA GLN A 695 33.73 -3.65 0.63
C GLN A 695 32.86 -4.85 1.00
N ILE A 696 33.11 -5.99 0.35
CA ILE A 696 32.52 -7.30 0.68
C ILE A 696 33.58 -8.40 0.56
N ASP A 697 33.41 -9.50 1.31
CA ASP A 697 34.33 -10.64 1.22
C ASP A 697 34.13 -11.43 -0.09
N ARG A 698 35.18 -12.11 -0.54
CA ARG A 698 35.19 -12.77 -1.85
C ARG A 698 34.18 -13.89 -1.98
N GLU A 699 33.92 -14.64 -0.91
CA GLU A 699 32.85 -15.65 -0.86
C GLU A 699 31.49 -15.04 -1.20
N VAL A 700 31.23 -13.84 -0.67
CA VAL A 700 29.98 -13.11 -0.91
C VAL A 700 29.96 -12.65 -2.36
N TYR A 701 31.06 -12.06 -2.86
CA TYR A 701 31.15 -11.60 -4.24
C TYR A 701 30.92 -12.74 -5.26
N LEU A 702 31.58 -13.89 -5.09
CA LEU A 702 31.46 -15.02 -6.01
C LEU A 702 30.05 -15.61 -6.06
N GLU A 703 29.37 -15.75 -4.91
CA GLU A 703 27.98 -16.20 -4.90
C GLU A 703 27.04 -15.15 -5.50
N LEU A 704 27.24 -13.85 -5.24
CA LEU A 704 26.46 -12.79 -5.90
C LEU A 704 26.64 -12.81 -7.43
N VAL A 705 27.87 -12.97 -7.94
CA VAL A 705 28.14 -13.12 -9.39
C VAL A 705 27.47 -14.37 -9.96
N LYS A 706 27.49 -15.49 -9.24
CA LYS A 706 26.84 -16.76 -9.66
C LYS A 706 25.31 -16.63 -9.78
N PHE A 707 24.66 -15.82 -8.95
CA PHE A 707 23.21 -15.61 -9.02
C PHE A 707 22.80 -14.48 -9.97
N TYR A 708 23.48 -13.33 -9.94
CA TYR A 708 23.08 -12.11 -10.65
C TYR A 708 23.88 -11.85 -11.93
N GLY A 709 25.06 -12.47 -12.08
CA GLY A 709 26.00 -12.19 -13.17
C GLY A 709 26.65 -10.81 -13.06
N GLY A 710 27.39 -10.44 -14.10
CA GLY A 710 28.02 -9.11 -14.23
C GLY A 710 29.52 -9.12 -13.95
N GLY A 711 30.06 -7.95 -13.60
CA GLY A 711 31.48 -7.69 -13.36
C GLY A 711 31.88 -6.24 -13.69
N PRO A 712 33.18 -5.96 -13.88
CA PRO A 712 34.32 -6.85 -13.63
C PRO A 712 34.50 -7.20 -12.13
N GLU A 713 35.26 -8.26 -11.83
CA GLU A 713 35.77 -8.48 -10.47
C GLU A 713 36.76 -7.37 -10.11
N VAL A 714 36.55 -6.72 -8.97
CA VAL A 714 37.40 -5.64 -8.47
C VAL A 714 37.79 -5.93 -7.03
N PHE A 715 39.09 -5.89 -6.75
CA PHE A 715 39.69 -6.13 -5.45
C PHE A 715 40.12 -4.81 -4.78
N LEU A 716 40.03 -4.75 -3.46
CA LEU A 716 40.55 -3.66 -2.63
C LEU A 716 42.09 -3.74 -2.54
N THR A 717 42.77 -3.28 -3.59
CA THR A 717 44.24 -3.17 -3.64
C THR A 717 44.69 -1.71 -3.55
N ARG A 718 45.89 -1.48 -2.99
CA ARG A 718 46.59 -0.18 -3.14
C ARG A 718 47.32 -0.07 -4.48
N ASP A 719 47.63 -1.22 -5.07
CA ASP A 719 48.35 -1.39 -6.32
C ASP A 719 47.41 -1.86 -7.44
N ASP A 720 47.97 -2.31 -8.55
CA ASP A 720 47.21 -2.83 -9.70
C ASP A 720 46.37 -4.06 -9.29
N GLN A 721 45.28 -4.31 -10.03
CA GLN A 721 44.43 -5.48 -9.80
C GLN A 721 45.22 -6.81 -10.00
N PRO A 722 44.94 -7.85 -9.19
CA PRO A 722 45.60 -9.15 -9.36
C PRO A 722 45.29 -9.75 -10.73
N THR A 723 46.28 -10.42 -11.30
CA THR A 723 46.16 -11.12 -12.58
C THR A 723 45.34 -12.41 -12.43
N SER A 724 44.76 -12.90 -13.53
CA SER A 724 44.01 -14.16 -13.53
C SER A 724 44.82 -15.33 -12.97
N ASP A 725 46.11 -15.41 -13.26
CA ASP A 725 47.01 -16.46 -12.75
C ASP A 725 47.24 -16.37 -11.23
N GLU A 726 47.23 -15.16 -10.65
CA GLU A 726 47.33 -14.94 -9.20
C GLU A 726 46.03 -15.31 -8.49
N ILE A 727 44.88 -15.01 -9.10
CA ILE A 727 43.56 -15.40 -8.59
C ILE A 727 43.42 -16.93 -8.60
N ILE A 728 43.77 -17.60 -9.70
CA ILE A 728 43.70 -19.06 -9.82
C ILE A 728 44.58 -19.75 -8.76
N LYS A 729 45.83 -19.31 -8.59
CA LYS A 729 46.73 -19.88 -7.56
C LYS A 729 46.20 -19.69 -6.15
N ALA A 730 45.59 -18.54 -5.85
CA ALA A 730 44.96 -18.32 -4.55
C ALA A 730 43.73 -19.21 -4.33
N GLU A 731 42.95 -19.49 -5.37
CA GLU A 731 41.83 -20.43 -5.31
C GLU A 731 42.30 -21.87 -5.06
N GLU A 732 43.36 -22.32 -5.73
CA GLU A 732 43.97 -23.65 -5.52
C GLU A 732 44.42 -23.84 -4.07
N ILE A 733 45.07 -22.84 -3.46
CA ILE A 733 45.53 -22.88 -2.06
C ILE A 733 44.33 -23.05 -1.10
N VAL A 734 43.29 -22.22 -1.25
CA VAL A 734 42.12 -22.24 -0.36
C VAL A 734 41.31 -23.53 -0.55
N ASN A 735 41.20 -24.03 -1.78
CA ASN A 735 40.48 -25.28 -2.06
C ASN A 735 41.25 -26.49 -1.50
N SER A 736 42.58 -26.52 -1.62
CA SER A 736 43.43 -27.56 -1.02
C SER A 736 43.31 -27.60 0.51
N GLN A 737 43.31 -26.43 1.17
CA GLN A 737 43.09 -26.32 2.62
C GLN A 737 41.69 -26.79 3.04
N LYS A 738 40.65 -26.52 2.24
CA LYS A 738 39.29 -27.02 2.47
C LYS A 738 39.21 -28.55 2.33
N GLU A 739 39.91 -29.15 1.37
CA GLU A 739 39.95 -30.61 1.20
C GLU A 739 40.67 -31.29 2.37
N GLN A 740 41.85 -30.80 2.78
CA GLN A 740 42.56 -31.30 3.97
C GLN A 740 41.72 -31.16 5.26
N PHE A 741 40.94 -30.09 5.39
CA PHE A 741 40.04 -29.91 6.52
C PHE A 741 38.87 -30.91 6.50
N LEU A 742 38.27 -31.17 5.34
CA LEU A 742 37.20 -32.16 5.17
C LEU A 742 37.68 -33.58 5.46
N GLU A 743 38.91 -33.93 5.10
CA GLU A 743 39.54 -35.22 5.41
C GLU A 743 39.82 -35.43 6.92
N SER A 744 39.84 -34.36 7.71
CA SER A 744 40.13 -34.41 9.16
C SER A 744 38.94 -34.76 10.07
N PHE A 745 37.72 -34.89 9.52
CA PHE A 745 36.51 -35.17 10.30
C PHE A 745 36.29 -36.68 10.56
N PRO A 746 36.17 -37.12 11.83
CA PRO A 746 35.86 -38.51 12.14
C PRO A 746 34.37 -38.84 11.91
N GLY A 747 34.10 -39.69 10.93
CA GLY A 747 33.09 -40.75 11.00
C GLY A 747 31.60 -40.41 10.78
N GLU A 748 31.03 -39.45 11.53
CA GLU A 748 29.58 -39.47 11.81
C GLU A 748 28.71 -38.47 11.01
N ASN A 749 29.28 -37.54 10.24
CA ASN A 749 28.53 -36.59 9.39
C ASN A 749 28.72 -36.87 7.89
N LYS A 750 28.17 -37.98 7.39
CA LYS A 750 28.21 -38.32 5.94
C LYS A 750 27.24 -37.53 5.07
N ASP A 751 26.16 -36.96 5.63
CA ASP A 751 25.21 -36.14 4.85
C ASP A 751 25.84 -34.84 4.33
N PHE A 752 26.74 -34.22 5.11
CA PHE A 752 27.36 -32.96 4.70
C PHE A 752 28.37 -33.15 3.55
N THR A 753 29.07 -34.28 3.51
CA THR A 753 30.00 -34.62 2.42
C THR A 753 29.26 -35.03 1.13
N GLU A 754 28.08 -35.65 1.22
CA GLU A 754 27.24 -35.91 0.03
C GLU A 754 26.72 -34.63 -0.64
N VAL A 755 26.30 -33.63 0.14
CA VAL A 755 25.82 -32.34 -0.40
C VAL A 755 26.94 -31.61 -1.13
N VAL A 756 28.16 -31.63 -0.60
CA VAL A 756 29.35 -31.01 -1.23
C VAL A 756 29.84 -31.80 -2.44
N ALA A 757 29.73 -33.14 -2.43
CA ALA A 757 30.09 -33.98 -3.58
C ALA A 757 29.16 -33.76 -4.78
N LYS A 758 27.86 -33.56 -4.56
CA LYS A 758 26.87 -33.31 -5.64
C LYS A 758 27.20 -32.03 -6.42
N THR A 759 27.74 -30.98 -5.79
CA THR A 759 28.23 -29.76 -6.47
C THR A 759 29.44 -29.96 -7.38
N LYS A 760 30.27 -31.00 -7.20
CA LYS A 760 31.42 -31.26 -8.10
C LYS A 760 31.01 -31.79 -9.49
N THR A 761 29.79 -32.29 -9.65
CA THR A 761 29.36 -32.92 -10.92
C THR A 761 28.73 -31.96 -11.94
N SER A 762 28.24 -30.78 -11.52
CA SER A 762 27.64 -29.80 -12.45
C SER A 762 28.65 -28.99 -13.26
N ASN A 763 29.87 -28.78 -12.75
CA ASN A 763 30.86 -27.88 -13.37
C ASN A 763 31.79 -28.58 -14.39
N LYS A 764 31.65 -29.89 -14.62
CA LYS A 764 32.50 -30.66 -15.55
C LYS A 764 31.88 -30.94 -16.93
N ARG A 765 30.74 -30.31 -17.25
CA ARG A 765 30.09 -30.38 -18.58
C ARG A 765 29.82 -28.98 -19.15
N LYS A 766 30.89 -28.21 -19.35
CA LYS A 766 30.87 -26.95 -20.14
C LYS A 766 32.27 -26.50 -20.60
N HIS A 767 33.13 -27.46 -20.96
CA HIS A 767 34.33 -27.25 -21.77
C HIS A 767 34.74 -28.57 -22.41
N ASP A 768 34.05 -28.88 -23.51
CA ASP A 768 34.53 -29.56 -24.73
C ASP A 768 33.79 -28.87 -25.89
#